data_AF-A0A6F8YET3-F1
#
_entry.id   AF-A0A6F8YET3-F1
#
_cell.length_a   1.000
_cell.length_b   1.000
_cell.length_c   1.000
_cell.angle_alpha   90.00
_cell.angle_beta   90.00
_cell.angle_gamma   90.00
#
_symmetry.space_group_name_H-M   'P 1'
#
loop_
_entity.id
_entity.type
_entity.pdbx_description
1 polymer ?
#
loop_
_entity_poly.entity_id
_entity_poly.type
_entity_poly.pdbx_seq_one_letter_code
_entity_poly.pdbx_strand_id
1 'polypeptide(L)'
;MVRQAQSEHPGRFVLLDLDPAGAGPDWAALGQILTGTPEPQLAVRNDVPHVARLTRPPSSPTVAGGLDTRTGWRMDVTEGGEVAQVPAVERPLRDGEVRVGVRAAGINFYDVAVTLGMVSGHQGLGVEGAGVVTEVGPGVRDFRVGDRVLGLLSGAFAPYAVADAREIAPIPRGWSYRQAASVPAVFLTAYYALVDLAGWDLRPGGCAGRRLLVHAAAGGVGMAAVQLATACGATVFATASPAKWPTVVATGVPANRLANSRTTDFAGLFLDRTGGAGMEVILSSLAGDMVDASLRLLPRGGHYLEMGKADVRDAAAVADQYPGVRYHAFDLRQAGPHRIGQMLAAVLDLFGQGRLRPLPCRGWEVAQLPEALRYISRGRHIGKNVVRVPVPLDPEGTVLVTGGTGTLGALVAHHLVHRHGVRRLLLVSRRGPAAPGARELRDALTEAGAAAVTIAACDASDRQALAAVLDGVPTGHPLTAAVHATGTLHDAPIAAMSTDQLHGVLRSKIDSAMHLIDLTRGLDLATTVLFSSASGVLGGGGQANYAAANAFLDTLAGLCRAGDQPITSIAWGLWEDTSGMTAGLTDASRARMARSALTALPAAAALTMMDAAVRGGHPTVVAANLDLTRLPGDPLWNRLRPSSQRPTAVTGVPLPDRLAAQSPARRHQALLALVRAETAVVLAHPAPETIDAQRGFLDLGLDSLTAIELRNRLAAATGIRLPATTIFDHPTPHALAARLAEDLTADLTATAAPPGVDVLTRIDQLQAALAGADEATVREATRRLQELIGAVSGPRANGARQRPWSPPPPRSCWPLSTVN
;
A
#
# COMPACT_ATOMS: atom_id res chain seq x y z
N MET A 1 -24.01 -6.44 21.58
CA MET A 1 -25.11 -6.33 22.56
C MET A 1 -25.78 -4.96 22.58
N VAL A 2 -25.12 -3.85 23.00
CA VAL A 2 -25.79 -2.54 23.22
C VAL A 2 -26.63 -2.02 22.04
N ARG A 3 -26.17 -2.17 20.78
CA ARG A 3 -26.95 -1.84 19.56
C ARG A 3 -28.34 -2.50 19.50
N GLN A 4 -28.49 -3.68 20.11
CA GLN A 4 -29.76 -4.40 20.21
C GLN A 4 -30.64 -3.85 21.32
N ALA A 5 -30.08 -3.49 22.48
CA ALA A 5 -30.80 -2.76 23.51
C ALA A 5 -31.31 -1.39 23.00
N GLN A 6 -30.54 -0.71 22.15
CA GLN A 6 -30.95 0.51 21.44
C GLN A 6 -32.07 0.25 20.41
N SER A 7 -32.07 -0.91 19.75
CA SER A 7 -33.11 -1.32 18.79
C SER A 7 -34.43 -1.73 19.47
N GLU A 8 -34.34 -2.39 20.62
CA GLU A 8 -35.49 -2.87 21.42
C GLU A 8 -36.05 -1.77 22.33
N HIS A 9 -35.21 -0.83 22.77
CA HIS A 9 -35.57 0.30 23.64
C HIS A 9 -34.95 1.63 23.13
N PRO A 10 -35.50 2.22 22.04
CA PRO A 10 -35.01 3.48 21.47
C PRO A 10 -34.94 4.61 22.51
N GLY A 11 -33.87 5.42 22.44
CA GLY A 11 -33.64 6.56 23.34
C GLY A 11 -33.29 6.21 24.79
N ARG A 12 -33.12 4.93 25.15
CA ARG A 12 -32.78 4.50 26.53
C ARG A 12 -31.30 4.25 26.78
N PHE A 13 -30.48 4.11 25.73
CA PHE A 13 -29.08 3.73 25.83
C PHE A 13 -28.20 4.52 24.86
N VAL A 14 -27.02 4.96 25.31
CA VAL A 14 -25.95 5.53 24.49
C VAL A 14 -24.69 4.69 24.69
N LEU A 15 -23.90 4.47 23.63
CA LEU A 15 -22.62 3.77 23.69
C LEU A 15 -21.47 4.76 23.61
N LEU A 16 -20.55 4.69 24.58
CA LEU A 16 -19.31 5.45 24.61
C LEU A 16 -18.12 4.49 24.52
N ASP A 17 -17.20 4.78 23.61
CA ASP A 17 -15.89 4.15 23.46
C ASP A 17 -14.81 5.19 23.78
N LEU A 18 -13.94 4.92 24.76
CA LEU A 18 -12.98 5.89 25.32
C LEU A 18 -11.54 5.39 25.13
N ASP A 19 -10.56 6.28 25.25
CA ASP A 19 -9.14 5.89 25.15
C ASP A 19 -8.74 4.91 26.28
N PRO A 20 -7.89 3.91 25.99
CA PRO A 20 -7.59 2.83 26.93
C PRO A 20 -6.58 3.19 28.03
N ALA A 21 -6.01 4.40 28.04
CA ALA A 21 -4.95 4.77 28.98
C ALA A 21 -4.84 6.28 29.26
N GLY A 22 -5.01 6.65 30.54
CA GLY A 22 -4.58 7.94 31.09
C GLY A 22 -5.63 9.05 31.06
N ALA A 23 -6.04 9.49 32.25
CA ALA A 23 -7.16 10.41 32.50
C ALA A 23 -8.53 9.88 32.03
N GLY A 24 -9.59 10.25 32.77
CA GLY A 24 -10.94 10.19 32.18
C GLY A 24 -11.08 11.34 31.18
N PRO A 25 -11.96 11.22 30.16
CA PRO A 25 -12.27 12.34 29.27
C PRO A 25 -12.76 13.54 30.08
N ASP A 26 -12.67 14.76 29.52
CA ASP A 26 -13.37 15.90 30.10
C ASP A 26 -14.88 15.63 30.10
N TRP A 27 -15.41 15.25 31.27
CA TRP A 27 -16.81 14.92 31.46
C TRP A 27 -17.75 16.12 31.24
N ALA A 28 -17.27 17.36 31.36
CA ALA A 28 -18.04 18.56 31.04
C ALA A 28 -18.14 18.73 29.52
N ALA A 29 -17.02 18.65 28.79
CA ALA A 29 -17.03 18.68 27.33
C ALA A 29 -17.83 17.50 26.73
N LEU A 30 -17.65 16.28 27.26
CA LEU A 30 -18.38 15.09 26.84
C LEU A 30 -19.88 15.19 27.17
N GLY A 31 -20.24 15.80 28.30
CA GLY A 31 -21.64 16.14 28.63
C GLY A 31 -22.27 17.15 27.67
N GLN A 32 -21.52 18.18 27.25
CA GLN A 32 -21.97 19.12 26.22
C GLN A 32 -22.15 18.43 24.85
N ILE A 33 -21.21 17.56 24.46
CA ILE A 33 -21.33 16.76 23.24
C ILE A 33 -22.59 15.88 23.27
N LEU A 34 -22.81 15.14 24.37
CA LEU A 34 -23.97 14.24 24.54
C LEU A 34 -25.31 14.97 24.55
N THR A 35 -25.38 16.16 25.13
CA THR A 35 -26.62 16.97 25.17
C THR A 35 -26.87 17.73 23.86
N GLY A 36 -25.81 18.02 23.09
CA GLY A 36 -25.89 18.70 21.79
C GLY A 36 -26.06 17.78 20.58
N THR A 37 -26.11 16.45 20.74
CA THR A 37 -26.08 15.50 19.61
C THR A 37 -27.10 14.35 19.72
N PRO A 38 -27.78 13.96 18.62
CA PRO A 38 -28.71 12.82 18.60
C PRO A 38 -28.00 11.46 18.38
N GLU A 39 -26.67 11.40 18.48
CA GLU A 39 -25.89 10.21 18.14
C GLU A 39 -25.98 9.12 19.23
N PRO A 40 -26.47 7.90 18.92
CA PRO A 40 -26.56 6.82 19.91
C PRO A 40 -25.21 6.15 20.21
N GLN A 41 -24.16 6.43 19.43
CA GLN A 41 -22.86 5.77 19.52
C GLN A 41 -21.73 6.77 19.21
N LEU A 42 -20.81 6.98 20.15
CA LEU A 42 -19.66 7.86 20.03
C LEU A 42 -18.37 7.15 20.46
N ALA A 43 -17.26 7.47 19.80
CA ALA A 43 -15.91 7.14 20.27
C ALA A 43 -15.13 8.42 20.50
N VAL A 44 -14.41 8.56 21.61
CA VAL A 44 -13.54 9.70 21.92
C VAL A 44 -12.09 9.25 21.82
N ARG A 45 -11.27 10.02 21.08
CA ARG A 45 -9.84 9.75 20.87
C ARG A 45 -9.03 11.04 20.96
N ASN A 46 -8.18 11.19 21.97
CA ASN A 46 -7.45 12.44 22.28
C ASN A 46 -8.42 13.65 22.34
N ASP A 47 -9.49 13.50 23.12
CA ASP A 47 -10.61 14.45 23.28
C ASP A 47 -11.41 14.78 22.00
N VAL A 48 -11.07 14.21 20.84
CA VAL A 48 -11.85 14.35 19.59
C VAL A 48 -13.00 13.34 19.57
N PRO A 49 -14.27 13.76 19.41
CA PRO A 49 -15.40 12.86 19.23
C PRO A 49 -15.51 12.36 17.78
N HIS A 50 -15.76 11.06 17.63
CA HIS A 50 -15.94 10.35 16.37
C HIS A 50 -17.30 9.62 16.35
N VAL A 51 -17.95 9.63 15.19
CA VAL A 51 -19.26 8.99 14.96
C VAL A 51 -19.16 7.85 13.93
N ALA A 52 -19.90 6.77 14.14
CA ALA A 52 -19.96 5.65 13.20
C ALA A 52 -20.86 5.97 11.99
N ARG A 53 -20.38 5.67 10.77
CA ARG A 53 -21.14 5.81 9.51
C ARG A 53 -20.81 4.65 8.58
N LEU A 54 -21.82 4.10 7.91
CA LEU A 54 -21.59 3.19 6.80
C LEU A 54 -21.28 3.99 5.55
N THR A 55 -20.12 3.75 4.96
CA THR A 55 -19.77 4.20 3.60
C THR A 55 -19.75 2.99 2.67
N ARG A 56 -19.87 3.22 1.36
CA ARG A 56 -19.34 2.23 0.42
C ARG A 56 -17.82 2.16 0.64
N PRO A 57 -17.16 1.01 0.47
CA PRO A 57 -15.71 0.98 0.29
C PRO A 57 -15.34 2.00 -0.79
N PRO A 58 -14.29 2.81 -0.61
CA PRO A 58 -13.89 3.76 -1.63
C PRO A 58 -13.61 2.99 -2.93
N SER A 59 -14.18 3.46 -4.04
CA SER A 59 -13.71 3.09 -5.38
C SER A 59 -12.33 3.69 -5.54
N SER A 60 -11.32 2.98 -5.03
CA SER A 60 -10.04 3.57 -4.66
C SER A 60 -9.33 4.15 -5.89
N PRO A 61 -8.84 5.40 -5.86
CA PRO A 61 -8.04 5.99 -6.94
C PRO A 61 -6.63 5.36 -7.10
N THR A 62 -6.46 4.11 -6.67
CA THR A 62 -5.17 3.43 -6.49
C THR A 62 -5.29 2.02 -7.05
N VAL A 63 -4.95 1.88 -8.34
CA VAL A 63 -5.33 0.76 -9.23
C VAL A 63 -6.84 0.70 -9.48
N ALA A 64 -7.29 1.34 -10.57
CA ALA A 64 -8.68 1.31 -11.00
C ALA A 64 -9.12 -0.12 -11.34
N GLY A 65 -10.10 -0.65 -10.58
CA GLY A 65 -10.56 -2.05 -10.67
C GLY A 65 -10.09 -2.94 -9.51
N GLY A 66 -9.11 -2.49 -8.71
CA GLY A 66 -8.45 -3.30 -7.69
C GLY A 66 -7.40 -4.26 -8.27
N LEU A 67 -6.73 -5.02 -7.40
CA LEU A 67 -5.65 -5.91 -7.81
C LEU A 67 -6.19 -7.14 -8.55
N ASP A 68 -5.74 -7.36 -9.78
CA ASP A 68 -5.97 -8.62 -10.48
C ASP A 68 -4.87 -9.62 -10.13
N THR A 69 -5.16 -10.57 -9.25
CA THR A 69 -4.22 -11.60 -8.78
C THR A 69 -4.24 -12.88 -9.63
N ARG A 70 -4.88 -12.87 -10.81
CA ARG A 70 -4.98 -14.05 -11.70
C ARG A 70 -3.75 -14.28 -12.59
N THR A 71 -2.86 -13.30 -12.68
CA THR A 71 -1.65 -13.31 -13.52
C THR A 71 -0.46 -12.76 -12.73
N GLY A 72 0.76 -12.95 -13.24
CA GLY A 72 1.95 -12.32 -12.66
C GLY A 72 1.85 -10.79 -12.75
N TRP A 73 2.03 -10.10 -11.62
CA TRP A 73 1.93 -8.64 -11.52
C TRP A 73 2.96 -8.04 -10.57
N ARG A 74 3.28 -6.76 -10.75
CA ARG A 74 4.00 -5.93 -9.78
C ARG A 74 3.42 -4.52 -9.74
N MET A 75 3.63 -3.79 -8.65
CA MET A 75 3.42 -2.34 -8.64
C MET A 75 4.66 -1.66 -9.21
N ASP A 76 4.47 -0.73 -10.14
CA ASP A 76 5.58 0.03 -10.74
C ASP A 76 5.13 1.42 -11.19
N VAL A 77 6.10 2.25 -11.60
CA VAL A 77 5.83 3.53 -12.27
C VAL A 77 5.46 3.27 -13.73
N THR A 78 4.29 3.76 -14.15
CA THR A 78 3.81 3.69 -15.54
C THR A 78 4.46 4.76 -16.42
N GLU A 79 4.31 4.66 -17.75
CA GLU A 79 4.78 5.69 -18.70
C GLU A 79 4.17 7.08 -18.43
N GLY A 80 2.98 7.14 -17.82
CA GLY A 80 2.32 8.37 -17.37
C GLY A 80 2.84 8.93 -16.03
N GLY A 81 3.81 8.29 -15.39
CA GLY A 81 4.37 8.68 -14.09
C GLY A 81 3.53 8.27 -12.87
N GLU A 82 2.39 7.60 -13.07
CA GLU A 82 1.55 7.10 -11.97
C GLU A 82 2.01 5.72 -11.49
N VAL A 83 1.89 5.44 -10.19
CA VAL A 83 2.15 4.12 -9.61
C VAL A 83 0.90 3.24 -9.73
N ALA A 84 1.00 2.17 -10.52
CA ALA A 84 -0.11 1.25 -10.78
C ALA A 84 0.36 -0.21 -10.82
N GLN A 85 -0.60 -1.14 -10.92
CA GLN A 85 -0.32 -2.54 -11.21
C GLN A 85 0.09 -2.67 -12.69
N VAL A 86 1.24 -3.29 -12.95
CA VAL A 86 1.71 -3.68 -14.29
C VAL A 86 1.92 -5.20 -14.35
N PRO A 87 1.81 -5.84 -15.53
CA PRO A 87 2.16 -7.26 -15.69
C PRO A 87 3.63 -7.52 -15.31
N ALA A 88 3.87 -8.59 -14.55
CA ALA A 88 5.22 -9.07 -14.27
C ALA A 88 5.51 -10.31 -15.11
N VAL A 89 6.56 -10.24 -15.93
CA VAL A 89 7.08 -11.38 -16.67
C VAL A 89 8.06 -12.12 -15.75
N GLU A 90 7.72 -13.36 -15.39
CA GLU A 90 8.64 -14.22 -14.64
C GLU A 90 9.79 -14.69 -15.54
N ARG A 91 10.96 -14.88 -14.91
CA ARG A 91 12.17 -15.40 -15.58
C ARG A 91 12.76 -16.56 -14.77
N PRO A 92 13.52 -17.46 -15.41
CA PRO A 92 14.38 -18.41 -14.72
C PRO A 92 15.33 -17.68 -13.76
N LEU A 93 15.64 -18.34 -12.65
CA LEU A 93 16.69 -17.90 -11.73
C LEU A 93 18.08 -18.13 -12.34
N ARG A 94 19.01 -17.25 -11.99
CA ARG A 94 20.44 -17.37 -12.29
C ARG A 94 21.15 -18.09 -11.15
N ASP A 95 22.42 -18.42 -11.37
CA ASP A 95 23.29 -18.90 -10.30
C ASP A 95 23.36 -17.89 -9.15
N GLY A 96 23.22 -18.38 -7.92
CA GLY A 96 23.18 -17.56 -6.70
C GLY A 96 21.84 -16.89 -6.38
N GLU A 97 20.80 -17.01 -7.22
CA GLU A 97 19.50 -16.38 -6.97
C GLU A 97 18.47 -17.31 -6.31
N VAL A 98 17.51 -16.73 -5.57
CA VAL A 98 16.28 -17.39 -5.12
C VAL A 98 15.04 -16.57 -5.52
N ARG A 99 13.90 -17.23 -5.70
CA ARG A 99 12.58 -16.56 -5.80
C ARG A 99 11.90 -16.62 -4.45
N VAL A 100 11.43 -15.47 -3.98
CA VAL A 100 10.72 -15.30 -2.71
C VAL A 100 9.27 -14.95 -3.00
N GLY A 101 8.34 -15.79 -2.57
CA GLY A 101 6.93 -15.44 -2.41
C GLY A 101 6.80 -14.39 -1.32
N VAL A 102 6.61 -13.14 -1.71
CA VAL A 102 6.60 -12.00 -0.80
C VAL A 102 5.35 -12.06 0.07
N ARG A 103 5.49 -11.64 1.32
CA ARG A 103 4.39 -11.49 2.29
C ARG A 103 4.30 -10.04 2.76
N ALA A 104 5.45 -9.40 2.97
CA ALA A 104 5.55 -7.98 3.25
C ALA A 104 6.81 -7.36 2.64
N ALA A 105 6.75 -6.07 2.30
CA ALA A 105 7.83 -5.32 1.66
C ALA A 105 7.97 -3.91 2.28
N GLY A 106 9.21 -3.49 2.56
CA GLY A 106 9.49 -2.21 3.20
C GLY A 106 9.47 -1.06 2.20
N ILE A 107 8.70 0.00 2.48
CA ILE A 107 8.77 1.23 1.67
C ILE A 107 9.92 2.09 2.18
N ASN A 108 10.70 2.64 1.25
CA ASN A 108 11.86 3.48 1.48
C ASN A 108 11.69 4.84 0.79
N PHE A 109 12.52 5.82 1.19
CA PHE A 109 12.59 7.09 0.45
C PHE A 109 13.16 6.90 -0.97
N TYR A 110 13.90 5.81 -1.21
CA TYR A 110 14.28 5.34 -2.56
C TYR A 110 13.06 5.16 -3.47
N ASP A 111 12.00 4.51 -2.99
CA ASP A 111 10.80 4.26 -3.79
C ASP A 111 10.09 5.58 -4.13
N VAL A 112 10.05 6.53 -3.19
CA VAL A 112 9.56 7.90 -3.44
C VAL A 112 10.43 8.62 -4.49
N ALA A 113 11.76 8.54 -4.39
CA ALA A 113 12.69 9.14 -5.34
C ALA A 113 12.54 8.55 -6.76
N VAL A 114 12.28 7.24 -6.89
CA VAL A 114 11.91 6.60 -8.16
C VAL A 114 10.61 7.20 -8.72
N THR A 115 9.54 7.32 -7.92
CA THR A 115 8.27 7.91 -8.39
C THR A 115 8.34 9.37 -8.81
N LEU A 116 9.37 10.10 -8.35
CA LEU A 116 9.60 11.50 -8.70
C LEU A 116 10.60 11.66 -9.87
N GLY A 117 11.06 10.56 -10.48
CA GLY A 117 12.02 10.56 -11.59
C GLY A 117 13.46 10.89 -11.18
N MET A 118 13.77 10.88 -9.88
CA MET A 118 15.11 11.19 -9.34
C MET A 118 16.09 10.00 -9.40
N VAL A 119 15.63 8.83 -9.88
CA VAL A 119 16.43 7.60 -9.96
C VAL A 119 16.18 6.92 -11.30
N SER A 120 17.18 6.95 -12.18
CA SER A 120 17.18 6.20 -13.44
C SER A 120 17.63 4.74 -13.24
N GLY A 121 17.27 3.84 -14.17
CA GLY A 121 17.75 2.45 -14.20
C GLY A 121 17.24 1.54 -13.07
N HIS A 122 16.22 1.95 -12.33
CA HIS A 122 15.62 1.12 -11.26
C HIS A 122 15.05 -0.20 -11.80
N GLN A 123 15.04 -1.24 -10.96
CA GLN A 123 14.59 -2.59 -11.30
C GLN A 123 13.16 -2.84 -10.77
N GLY A 124 12.26 -1.89 -11.00
CA GLY A 124 10.95 -1.80 -10.34
C GLY A 124 10.99 -1.12 -8.96
N LEU A 125 9.87 -1.13 -8.25
CA LEU A 125 9.70 -0.57 -6.91
C LEU A 125 9.77 -1.64 -5.80
N GLY A 126 10.22 -1.24 -4.61
CA GLY A 126 10.41 -2.12 -3.45
C GLY A 126 11.77 -2.80 -3.47
N VAL A 127 12.66 -2.38 -2.55
CA VAL A 127 14.06 -2.82 -2.45
C VAL A 127 14.34 -3.79 -1.29
N GLU A 128 13.35 -4.09 -0.45
CA GLU A 128 13.48 -5.01 0.67
C GLU A 128 12.14 -5.71 0.95
N GLY A 129 12.20 -6.84 1.65
CA GLY A 129 11.00 -7.46 2.19
C GLY A 129 11.25 -8.74 2.96
N ALA A 130 10.16 -9.46 3.20
CA ALA A 130 10.14 -10.75 3.85
C ALA A 130 9.03 -11.64 3.28
N GLY A 131 9.29 -12.95 3.25
CA GLY A 131 8.39 -13.93 2.67
C GLY A 131 8.91 -15.35 2.80
N VAL A 132 8.53 -16.20 1.84
CA VAL A 132 8.89 -17.63 1.79
C VAL A 132 9.63 -17.94 0.50
N VAL A 133 10.72 -18.69 0.55
CA VAL A 133 11.43 -19.16 -0.65
C VAL A 133 10.53 -20.14 -1.44
N THR A 134 10.29 -19.85 -2.72
CA THR A 134 9.43 -20.66 -3.61
C THR A 134 10.20 -21.36 -4.73
N GLU A 135 11.35 -20.84 -5.14
CA GLU A 135 12.28 -21.49 -6.06
C GLU A 135 13.72 -21.17 -5.64
N VAL A 136 14.61 -22.15 -5.79
CA VAL A 136 16.05 -22.02 -5.47
C VAL A 136 16.83 -22.21 -6.77
N GLY A 137 17.64 -21.22 -7.15
CA GLY A 137 18.45 -21.25 -8.37
C GLY A 137 19.70 -22.11 -8.24
N PRO A 138 20.47 -22.26 -9.35
CA PRO A 138 21.77 -22.92 -9.32
C PRO A 138 22.73 -22.30 -8.29
N GLY A 139 23.71 -23.08 -7.83
CA GLY A 139 24.75 -22.61 -6.91
C GLY A 139 24.32 -22.46 -5.44
N VAL A 140 23.06 -22.12 -5.16
CA VAL A 140 22.52 -21.91 -3.81
C VAL A 140 22.40 -23.24 -3.05
N ARG A 141 22.83 -23.26 -1.78
CA ARG A 141 22.78 -24.45 -0.90
C ARG A 141 22.19 -24.19 0.49
N ASP A 142 22.23 -22.94 0.95
CA ASP A 142 21.90 -22.55 2.33
C ASP A 142 20.40 -22.30 2.56
N PHE A 143 19.60 -22.32 1.48
CA PHE A 143 18.15 -22.14 1.50
C PHE A 143 17.42 -23.24 0.73
N ARG A 144 16.17 -23.49 1.11
CA ARG A 144 15.25 -24.48 0.54
C ARG A 144 13.87 -23.87 0.34
N VAL A 145 13.07 -24.47 -0.56
CA VAL A 145 11.66 -24.11 -0.72
C VAL A 145 10.92 -24.31 0.61
N GLY A 146 10.17 -23.30 1.04
CA GLY A 146 9.51 -23.24 2.34
C GLY A 146 10.25 -22.44 3.42
N ASP A 147 11.51 -22.06 3.21
CA ASP A 147 12.24 -21.25 4.19
C ASP A 147 11.67 -19.82 4.28
N ARG A 148 11.41 -19.37 5.52
CA ARG A 148 10.97 -18.01 5.82
C ARG A 148 12.17 -17.06 5.85
N VAL A 149 12.24 -16.10 4.94
CA VAL A 149 13.41 -15.22 4.75
C VAL A 149 13.07 -13.72 4.75
N LEU A 150 14.04 -12.90 5.14
CA LEU A 150 14.04 -11.44 4.97
C LEU A 150 15.35 -10.97 4.34
N GLY A 151 15.34 -9.80 3.69
CA GLY A 151 16.55 -9.17 3.17
C GLY A 151 16.27 -8.10 2.13
N LEU A 152 17.29 -7.80 1.31
CA LEU A 152 17.09 -6.99 0.11
C LEU A 152 16.46 -7.85 -0.99
N LEU A 153 15.47 -7.30 -1.68
CA LEU A 153 14.68 -7.98 -2.72
C LEU A 153 14.53 -7.03 -3.91
N SER A 154 14.61 -7.52 -5.14
CA SER A 154 14.35 -6.70 -6.34
C SER A 154 12.88 -6.79 -6.76
N GLY A 155 12.17 -5.65 -6.78
CA GLY A 155 10.78 -5.57 -7.22
C GLY A 155 9.77 -6.03 -6.16
N ALA A 156 10.04 -5.75 -4.89
CA ALA A 156 9.35 -6.35 -3.74
C ALA A 156 7.83 -6.04 -3.63
N PHE A 157 7.30 -5.06 -4.38
CA PHE A 157 5.86 -4.79 -4.42
C PHE A 157 5.12 -5.69 -5.44
N ALA A 158 5.35 -7.00 -5.34
CA ALA A 158 4.85 -8.05 -6.23
C ALA A 158 4.64 -9.36 -5.44
N PRO A 159 3.81 -10.33 -5.90
CA PRO A 159 3.64 -11.64 -5.25
C PRO A 159 4.95 -12.43 -5.16
N TYR A 160 5.84 -12.25 -6.13
CA TYR A 160 7.15 -12.87 -6.20
C TYR A 160 8.23 -11.82 -6.49
N ALA A 161 9.33 -11.89 -5.75
CA ALA A 161 10.53 -11.11 -5.99
C ALA A 161 11.73 -12.05 -6.16
N VAL A 162 12.80 -11.57 -6.80
CA VAL A 162 14.08 -12.30 -6.90
C VAL A 162 15.12 -11.60 -6.02
N ALA A 163 15.95 -12.40 -5.36
CA ALA A 163 17.05 -11.94 -4.53
C ALA A 163 18.31 -12.76 -4.78
N ASP A 164 19.47 -12.14 -4.57
CA ASP A 164 20.73 -12.85 -4.38
C ASP A 164 20.67 -13.56 -3.01
N ALA A 165 20.99 -14.85 -2.96
CA ALA A 165 20.95 -15.64 -1.73
C ALA A 165 21.84 -15.07 -0.61
N ARG A 166 22.85 -14.25 -0.95
CA ARG A 166 23.76 -13.61 0.01
C ARG A 166 23.18 -12.33 0.63
N GLU A 167 22.10 -11.76 0.07
CA GLU A 167 21.45 -10.53 0.57
C GLU A 167 20.21 -10.79 1.43
N ILE A 168 19.93 -12.06 1.72
CA ILE A 168 18.82 -12.53 2.57
C ILE A 168 19.31 -13.38 3.76
N ALA A 169 18.47 -13.52 4.77
CA ALA A 169 18.68 -14.35 5.95
C ALA A 169 17.36 -14.96 6.44
N PRO A 170 17.38 -16.06 7.23
CA PRO A 170 16.19 -16.62 7.85
C PRO A 170 15.50 -15.63 8.82
N ILE A 171 14.16 -15.63 8.86
CA ILE A 171 13.38 -14.79 9.77
C ILE A 171 13.55 -15.28 11.22
N PRO A 172 13.92 -14.41 12.18
CA PRO A 172 13.98 -14.76 13.60
C PRO A 172 12.66 -15.37 14.13
N ARG A 173 12.78 -16.34 15.04
CA ARG A 173 11.60 -17.01 15.63
C ARG A 173 10.67 -15.98 16.30
N GLY A 174 9.37 -16.12 16.05
CA GLY A 174 8.33 -15.24 16.58
C GLY A 174 8.08 -13.94 15.80
N TRP A 175 8.91 -13.58 14.79
CA TRP A 175 8.69 -12.36 14.02
C TRP A 175 7.60 -12.52 12.93
N SER A 176 6.72 -11.51 12.83
CA SER A 176 5.80 -11.34 11.70
C SER A 176 6.57 -10.92 10.44
N TYR A 177 5.99 -11.17 9.26
CA TYR A 177 6.59 -10.71 8.01
C TYR A 177 6.72 -9.19 7.94
N ARG A 178 5.82 -8.40 8.56
CA ARG A 178 5.94 -6.93 8.60
C ARG A 178 7.12 -6.50 9.46
N GLN A 179 7.32 -7.13 10.62
CA GLN A 179 8.47 -6.86 11.47
C GLN A 179 9.77 -7.18 10.72
N ALA A 180 9.82 -8.34 10.07
CA ALA A 180 10.97 -8.74 9.26
C ALA A 180 11.23 -7.80 8.07
N ALA A 181 10.20 -7.44 7.30
CA ALA A 181 10.28 -6.49 6.18
C ALA A 181 10.52 -5.02 6.61
N SER A 182 10.56 -4.72 7.90
CA SER A 182 10.83 -3.37 8.43
C SER A 182 12.32 -3.10 8.69
N VAL A 183 13.16 -4.14 8.63
CA VAL A 183 14.54 -4.11 9.15
C VAL A 183 15.65 -3.92 8.09
N PRO A 184 15.71 -4.70 6.97
CA PRO A 184 16.91 -4.81 6.16
C PRO A 184 17.52 -3.47 5.72
N ALA A 185 16.86 -2.71 4.86
CA ALA A 185 17.46 -1.52 4.25
C ALA A 185 17.82 -0.45 5.29
N VAL A 186 17.00 -0.28 6.34
CA VAL A 186 17.22 0.79 7.33
C VAL A 186 18.33 0.47 8.33
N PHE A 187 18.44 -0.79 8.79
CA PHE A 187 19.55 -1.19 9.67
C PHE A 187 20.84 -1.45 8.90
N LEU A 188 20.78 -1.99 7.68
CA LEU A 188 21.97 -2.15 6.83
C LEU A 188 22.57 -0.79 6.44
N THR A 189 21.77 0.20 6.06
CA THR A 189 22.24 1.56 5.76
C THR A 189 22.93 2.19 6.97
N ALA A 190 22.33 2.08 8.17
CA ALA A 190 22.90 2.62 9.40
C ALA A 190 24.15 1.85 9.88
N TYR A 191 24.19 0.53 9.69
CA TYR A 191 25.35 -0.31 9.99
C TYR A 191 26.52 0.06 9.07
N TYR A 192 26.30 0.07 7.75
CA TYR A 192 27.34 0.41 6.76
C TYR A 192 27.90 1.82 7.00
N ALA A 193 27.04 2.80 7.30
CA ALA A 193 27.45 4.15 7.64
C ALA A 193 28.37 4.20 8.88
N LEU A 194 27.96 3.61 10.00
CA LEU A 194 28.72 3.71 11.25
C LEU A 194 29.95 2.79 11.26
N VAL A 195 29.79 1.52 10.87
CA VAL A 195 30.83 0.49 10.97
C VAL A 195 31.82 0.60 9.82
N ASP A 196 31.35 0.52 8.58
CA ASP A 196 32.22 0.35 7.42
C ASP A 196 32.81 1.69 6.95
N LEU A 197 32.04 2.78 6.99
CA LEU A 197 32.51 4.11 6.57
C LEU A 197 33.17 4.93 7.69
N ALA A 198 32.68 4.85 8.93
CA ALA A 198 33.21 5.63 10.07
C ALA A 198 34.02 4.80 11.11
N GLY A 199 34.19 3.49 10.89
CA GLY A 199 35.02 2.64 11.74
C GLY A 199 34.48 2.46 13.17
N TRP A 200 33.19 2.20 13.34
CA TRP A 200 32.57 2.02 14.65
C TRP A 200 32.60 0.56 15.13
N ASP A 201 33.09 0.34 16.34
CA ASP A 201 33.02 -0.93 17.04
C ASP A 201 31.68 -1.04 17.78
N LEU A 202 30.78 -1.91 17.28
CA LEU A 202 29.46 -2.10 17.88
C LEU A 202 29.44 -3.02 19.12
N ARG A 203 30.59 -3.38 19.69
CA ARG A 203 30.64 -4.01 21.02
C ARG A 203 30.19 -3.03 22.11
N PRO A 204 29.62 -3.49 23.25
CA PRO A 204 29.22 -2.60 24.34
C PRO A 204 30.41 -1.74 24.82
N GLY A 205 30.26 -0.42 24.79
CA GLY A 205 31.33 0.53 25.14
C GLY A 205 32.36 0.81 24.03
N GLY A 206 32.31 0.11 22.88
CA GLY A 206 33.23 0.31 21.75
C GLY A 206 33.15 1.71 21.10
N CYS A 207 32.09 2.46 21.39
CA CYS A 207 31.91 3.85 20.98
C CYS A 207 31.90 4.84 22.15
N ALA A 208 32.36 4.47 23.35
CA ALA A 208 32.33 5.34 24.52
C ALA A 208 33.04 6.69 24.25
N GLY A 209 32.35 7.80 24.52
CA GLY A 209 32.85 9.16 24.28
C GLY A 209 32.74 9.66 22.82
N ARG A 210 32.52 8.77 21.84
CA ARG A 210 32.26 9.14 20.43
C ARG A 210 30.94 9.91 20.32
N ARG A 211 30.84 10.83 19.36
CA ARG A 211 29.66 11.71 19.17
C ARG A 211 29.11 11.62 17.76
N LEU A 212 27.83 11.26 17.66
CA LEU A 212 27.09 11.14 16.40
C LEU A 212 25.94 12.14 16.38
N LEU A 213 25.82 12.90 15.29
CA LEU A 213 24.60 13.62 14.95
C LEU A 213 23.80 12.81 13.90
N VAL A 214 22.53 12.54 14.21
CA VAL A 214 21.58 11.90 13.30
C VAL A 214 20.53 12.91 12.85
N HIS A 215 20.49 13.23 11.56
CA HIS A 215 19.40 14.01 11.00
C HIS A 215 18.16 13.15 10.71
N ALA A 216 16.99 13.80 10.71
CA ALA A 216 15.69 13.15 10.51
C ALA A 216 15.46 11.92 11.42
N ALA A 217 15.93 11.98 12.67
CA ALA A 217 16.06 10.84 13.59
C ALA A 217 14.75 10.07 13.91
N ALA A 218 13.59 10.64 13.57
CA ALA A 218 12.29 9.99 13.68
C ALA A 218 11.91 9.10 12.48
N GLY A 219 12.71 9.08 11.41
CA GLY A 219 12.56 8.17 10.26
C GLY A 219 13.37 6.88 10.43
N GLY A 220 13.14 5.90 9.53
CA GLY A 220 13.68 4.54 9.65
C GLY A 220 15.19 4.43 9.88
N VAL A 221 16.01 4.95 8.96
CA VAL A 221 17.48 4.93 9.07
C VAL A 221 17.95 5.69 10.31
N GLY A 222 17.31 6.82 10.62
CA GLY A 222 17.62 7.63 11.78
C GLY A 222 17.41 6.88 13.10
N MET A 223 16.27 6.22 13.27
CA MET A 223 16.00 5.39 14.45
C MET A 223 16.93 4.18 14.55
N ALA A 224 17.29 3.56 13.42
CA ALA A 224 18.25 2.46 13.39
C ALA A 224 19.66 2.93 13.84
N ALA A 225 20.12 4.08 13.34
CA ALA A 225 21.40 4.68 13.73
C ALA A 225 21.42 5.09 15.22
N VAL A 226 20.33 5.69 15.73
CA VAL A 226 20.17 5.99 17.18
C VAL A 226 20.34 4.72 18.02
N GLN A 227 19.71 3.61 17.63
CA GLN A 227 19.83 2.35 18.37
C GLN A 227 21.24 1.75 18.31
N LEU A 228 21.83 1.63 17.12
CA LEU A 228 23.18 1.08 16.93
C LEU A 228 24.23 1.88 17.72
N ALA A 229 24.16 3.21 17.64
CA ALA A 229 25.06 4.12 18.35
C ALA A 229 24.89 4.05 19.88
N THR A 230 23.64 4.02 20.36
CA THR A 230 23.35 3.86 21.80
C THR A 230 23.83 2.50 22.32
N ALA A 231 23.65 1.43 21.53
CA ALA A 231 24.05 0.08 21.90
C ALA A 231 25.58 -0.08 22.06
N CYS A 232 26.39 0.73 21.39
CA CYS A 232 27.85 0.77 21.57
C CYS A 232 28.35 1.87 22.53
N GLY A 233 27.45 2.65 23.13
CA GLY A 233 27.78 3.65 24.14
C GLY A 233 28.15 5.05 23.60
N ALA A 234 27.82 5.36 22.35
CA ALA A 234 28.05 6.68 21.78
C ALA A 234 27.08 7.74 22.32
N THR A 235 27.52 8.99 22.36
CA THR A 235 26.65 10.13 22.68
C THR A 235 25.95 10.62 21.41
N VAL A 236 24.68 10.25 21.27
CA VAL A 236 23.84 10.64 20.13
C VAL A 236 23.21 12.02 20.32
N PHE A 237 23.32 12.87 19.30
CA PHE A 237 22.55 14.08 19.07
C PHE A 237 21.62 13.87 17.87
N ALA A 238 20.48 14.56 17.82
CA ALA A 238 19.45 14.31 16.82
C ALA A 238 18.74 15.58 16.34
N THR A 239 18.34 15.63 15.06
CA THR A 239 17.32 16.59 14.60
C THR A 239 16.04 15.90 14.15
N ALA A 240 14.90 16.49 14.51
CA ALA A 240 13.59 16.10 14.01
C ALA A 240 12.61 17.30 14.06
N SER A 241 11.52 17.24 13.31
CA SER A 241 10.40 18.19 13.42
C SER A 241 9.79 18.13 14.84
N PRO A 242 9.44 19.26 15.49
CA PRO A 242 8.94 19.30 16.87
C PRO A 242 7.81 18.30 17.20
N ALA A 243 6.85 18.12 16.30
CA ALA A 243 5.74 17.17 16.47
C ALA A 243 6.16 15.69 16.58
N LYS A 244 7.44 15.35 16.34
CA LYS A 244 8.00 14.00 16.51
C LYS A 244 8.97 13.88 17.69
N TRP A 245 9.24 14.97 18.41
CA TRP A 245 10.19 14.96 19.52
C TRP A 245 9.87 13.94 20.62
N PRO A 246 8.60 13.74 21.06
CA PRO A 246 8.29 12.71 22.05
C PRO A 246 8.73 11.30 21.63
N THR A 247 8.65 10.98 20.34
CA THR A 247 9.11 9.69 19.80
C THR A 247 10.63 9.55 19.81
N VAL A 248 11.37 10.61 19.46
CA VAL A 248 12.84 10.57 19.45
C VAL A 248 13.41 10.52 20.88
N VAL A 249 12.70 11.13 21.84
CA VAL A 249 12.98 10.96 23.28
C VAL A 249 12.71 9.52 23.72
N ALA A 250 11.60 8.92 23.28
CA ALA A 250 11.29 7.51 23.56
C ALA A 250 12.29 6.51 22.93
N THR A 251 13.05 6.90 21.90
CA THR A 251 14.18 6.09 21.37
C THR A 251 15.50 6.31 22.13
N GLY A 252 15.51 7.09 23.22
CA GLY A 252 16.66 7.23 24.13
C GLY A 252 17.53 8.47 23.91
N VAL A 253 17.16 9.40 23.01
CA VAL A 253 17.88 10.68 22.86
C VAL A 253 17.27 11.74 23.79
N PRO A 254 17.98 12.24 24.81
CA PRO A 254 17.41 13.23 25.73
C PRO A 254 17.02 14.53 25.02
N ALA A 255 16.02 15.24 25.54
CA ALA A 255 15.55 16.51 24.96
C ALA A 255 16.67 17.57 24.84
N ASN A 256 17.65 17.57 25.76
CA ASN A 256 18.82 18.45 25.68
C ASN A 256 19.88 18.00 24.64
N ARG A 257 19.65 16.93 23.87
CA ARG A 257 20.43 16.52 22.69
C ARG A 257 19.60 16.46 21.40
N LEU A 258 18.39 17.03 21.45
CA LEU A 258 17.44 17.15 20.34
C LEU A 258 17.35 18.61 19.86
N ALA A 259 17.07 18.80 18.56
CA ALA A 259 16.82 20.08 17.91
C ALA A 259 15.87 19.96 16.71
N ASN A 260 15.47 21.09 16.13
CA ASN A 260 14.62 21.15 14.94
C ASN A 260 15.38 20.65 13.69
N SER A 261 14.70 19.95 12.78
CA SER A 261 15.26 19.51 11.49
C SER A 261 14.81 20.38 10.31
N ARG A 262 14.31 21.59 10.57
CA ARG A 262 13.79 22.54 9.57
C ARG A 262 14.41 23.95 9.66
N THR A 263 15.36 24.14 10.55
CA THR A 263 16.10 25.40 10.77
C THR A 263 17.56 25.06 11.05
N THR A 264 18.49 25.98 10.79
CA THR A 264 19.94 25.76 10.96
C THR A 264 20.43 25.94 12.41
N ASP A 265 19.55 26.37 13.33
CA ASP A 265 19.83 26.68 14.74
C ASP A 265 20.55 25.55 15.50
N PHE A 266 20.34 24.29 15.09
CA PHE A 266 20.98 23.13 15.69
C PHE A 266 22.52 23.21 15.66
N ALA A 267 23.10 23.95 14.70
CA ALA A 267 24.55 24.10 14.58
C ALA A 267 25.16 24.84 15.78
N GLY A 268 24.67 26.05 16.10
CA GLY A 268 25.11 26.78 17.30
C GLY A 268 24.75 26.01 18.57
N LEU A 269 23.49 25.60 18.68
CA LEU A 269 22.94 24.95 19.86
C LEU A 269 23.61 23.60 20.20
N PHE A 270 24.10 22.83 19.22
CA PHE A 270 24.91 21.63 19.49
C PHE A 270 26.40 21.92 19.68
N LEU A 271 26.94 22.98 19.09
CA LEU A 271 28.32 23.41 19.36
C LEU A 271 28.46 23.88 20.82
N ASP A 272 27.51 24.67 21.32
CA ASP A 272 27.44 25.11 22.72
C ASP A 272 27.29 23.91 23.67
N ARG A 273 26.34 23.01 23.39
CA ARG A 273 26.09 21.78 24.17
C ARG A 273 27.25 20.78 24.15
N THR A 274 28.23 20.97 23.26
CA THR A 274 29.48 20.18 23.22
C THR A 274 30.72 20.98 23.66
N GLY A 275 30.55 22.22 24.14
CA GLY A 275 31.68 23.07 24.56
C GLY A 275 32.68 23.35 23.42
N GLY A 276 32.20 23.52 22.20
CA GLY A 276 33.03 23.66 21.00
C GLY A 276 33.72 22.36 20.54
N ALA A 277 33.42 21.21 21.14
CA ALA A 277 34.01 19.93 20.73
C ALA A 277 33.32 19.26 19.52
N GLY A 278 32.13 19.74 19.14
CA GLY A 278 31.38 19.29 17.97
C GLY A 278 31.06 17.79 17.97
N MET A 279 30.81 17.26 16.78
CA MET A 279 30.56 15.86 16.50
C MET A 279 31.84 15.17 15.99
N GLU A 280 31.76 13.85 15.84
CA GLU A 280 32.80 13.03 15.20
C GLU A 280 32.26 12.38 13.92
N VAL A 281 30.98 12.00 13.94
CA VAL A 281 30.22 11.53 12.78
C VAL A 281 28.94 12.33 12.64
N ILE A 282 28.56 12.66 11.41
CA ILE A 282 27.24 13.19 11.06
C ILE A 282 26.63 12.25 10.02
N LEU A 283 25.44 11.73 10.32
CA LEU A 283 24.63 10.95 9.38
C LEU A 283 23.48 11.84 8.88
N SER A 284 23.55 12.22 7.61
CA SER A 284 22.69 13.22 7.00
C SER A 284 21.82 12.67 5.87
N SER A 285 20.73 13.38 5.63
CA SER A 285 19.81 13.24 4.49
C SER A 285 19.17 14.59 4.16
N LEU A 286 19.88 15.69 4.43
CA LEU A 286 19.39 17.07 4.30
C LEU A 286 20.01 17.74 3.07
N ALA A 287 19.56 18.96 2.73
CA ALA A 287 20.00 19.70 1.56
C ALA A 287 20.05 21.22 1.83
N GLY A 288 20.75 21.96 0.97
CA GLY A 288 20.99 23.39 1.08
C GLY A 288 21.80 23.74 2.32
N ASP A 289 21.56 24.93 2.87
CA ASP A 289 22.22 25.52 4.05
C ASP A 289 22.30 24.58 5.27
N MET A 290 21.42 23.56 5.34
CA MET A 290 21.45 22.53 6.38
C MET A 290 22.71 21.67 6.31
N VAL A 291 23.24 21.39 5.10
CA VAL A 291 24.51 20.67 4.89
C VAL A 291 25.65 21.51 5.45
N ASP A 292 25.70 22.79 5.11
CA ASP A 292 26.75 23.73 5.53
C ASP A 292 26.65 24.13 7.02
N ALA A 293 25.45 24.09 7.60
CA ALA A 293 25.22 24.14 9.05
C ALA A 293 25.75 22.89 9.77
N SER A 294 25.61 21.71 9.15
CA SER A 294 26.10 20.45 9.70
C SER A 294 27.62 20.27 9.54
N LEU A 295 28.22 20.66 8.43
CA LEU A 295 29.69 20.59 8.26
C LEU A 295 30.44 21.44 9.31
N ARG A 296 29.85 22.58 9.72
CA ARG A 296 30.35 23.40 10.85
C ARG A 296 30.33 22.69 12.22
N LEU A 297 29.61 21.58 12.37
CA LEU A 297 29.65 20.73 13.57
C LEU A 297 30.80 19.70 13.58
N LEU A 298 31.71 19.72 12.59
CA LEU A 298 32.96 18.93 12.58
C LEU A 298 34.22 19.82 12.73
N PRO A 299 34.34 20.70 13.76
CA PRO A 299 35.44 21.66 13.90
C PRO A 299 36.81 21.03 14.24
N ARG A 300 36.88 19.69 14.29
CA ARG A 300 38.10 18.90 14.56
C ARG A 300 38.30 17.81 13.50
N GLY A 301 37.70 17.99 12.32
CA GLY A 301 37.50 16.93 11.34
C GLY A 301 36.47 15.89 11.78
N GLY A 302 36.37 14.79 11.03
CA GLY A 302 35.43 13.70 11.28
C GLY A 302 34.83 13.13 10.00
N HIS A 303 33.74 12.38 10.11
CA HIS A 303 33.04 11.79 8.97
C HIS A 303 31.68 12.47 8.75
N TYR A 304 31.46 13.02 7.55
CA TYR A 304 30.14 13.46 7.09
C TYR A 304 29.61 12.41 6.11
N LEU A 305 28.52 11.74 6.48
CA LEU A 305 27.94 10.61 5.74
C LEU A 305 26.59 11.03 5.15
N GLU A 306 26.55 11.21 3.84
CA GLU A 306 25.36 11.69 3.12
C GLU A 306 24.63 10.51 2.44
N MET A 307 23.35 10.34 2.77
CA MET A 307 22.46 9.40 2.09
C MET A 307 21.47 10.09 1.14
N GLY A 308 21.40 11.44 1.18
CA GLY A 308 20.65 12.25 0.23
C GLY A 308 21.25 12.21 -1.17
N LYS A 309 20.39 12.24 -2.20
CA LYS A 309 20.80 12.25 -3.62
C LYS A 309 20.48 13.55 -4.36
N ALA A 310 19.94 14.55 -3.66
CA ALA A 310 19.49 15.81 -4.24
C ALA A 310 20.52 16.95 -4.16
N ASP A 311 21.43 16.91 -3.17
CA ASP A 311 22.45 17.94 -2.92
C ASP A 311 23.76 17.26 -2.49
N VAL A 312 24.30 16.42 -3.39
CA VAL A 312 25.60 15.77 -3.19
C VAL A 312 26.70 16.78 -3.52
N ARG A 313 27.59 17.01 -2.55
CA ARG A 313 28.74 17.93 -2.69
C ARG A 313 29.99 17.17 -3.18
N ASP A 314 30.93 17.89 -3.77
CA ASP A 314 32.23 17.31 -4.09
C ASP A 314 33.07 17.09 -2.82
N ALA A 315 33.73 15.94 -2.75
CA ALA A 315 34.45 15.53 -1.55
C ALA A 315 35.79 16.26 -1.35
N ALA A 316 36.44 16.70 -2.43
CA ALA A 316 37.67 17.50 -2.33
C ALA A 316 37.35 18.93 -1.89
N ALA A 317 36.37 19.58 -2.51
CA ALA A 317 35.91 20.91 -2.13
C ALA A 317 35.45 20.98 -0.65
N VAL A 318 34.77 19.94 -0.14
CA VAL A 318 34.42 19.86 1.29
C VAL A 318 35.66 19.68 2.18
N ALA A 319 36.65 18.89 1.77
CA ALA A 319 37.89 18.70 2.54
C ALA A 319 38.76 19.97 2.59
N ASP A 320 38.80 20.74 1.49
CA ASP A 320 39.50 22.02 1.40
C ASP A 320 38.82 23.10 2.27
N GLN A 321 37.48 23.16 2.27
CA GLN A 321 36.71 24.13 3.06
C GLN A 321 36.62 23.76 4.55
N TYR A 322 36.62 22.47 4.88
CA TYR A 322 36.47 21.94 6.25
C TYR A 322 37.62 20.96 6.58
N PRO A 323 38.81 21.47 6.97
CA PRO A 323 40.00 20.65 7.15
C PRO A 323 39.81 19.44 8.07
N GLY A 324 40.16 18.26 7.55
CA GLY A 324 40.03 16.98 8.26
C GLY A 324 38.64 16.35 8.22
N VAL A 325 37.65 16.96 7.56
CA VAL A 325 36.35 16.33 7.28
C VAL A 325 36.47 15.37 6.10
N ARG A 326 35.95 14.17 6.27
CA ARG A 326 35.79 13.16 5.22
C ARG A 326 34.32 13.13 4.78
N TYR A 327 34.04 13.63 3.60
CA TYR A 327 32.71 13.60 3.00
C TYR A 327 32.50 12.30 2.23
N HIS A 328 31.44 11.56 2.56
CA HIS A 328 31.06 10.31 1.91
C HIS A 328 29.58 10.34 1.51
N ALA A 329 29.29 10.61 0.24
CA ALA A 329 27.98 10.31 -0.35
C ALA A 329 27.93 8.84 -0.74
N PHE A 330 26.99 8.07 -0.17
CA PHE A 330 27.00 6.61 -0.25
C PHE A 330 25.65 6.00 -0.64
N ASP A 331 25.69 4.78 -1.16
CA ASP A 331 24.53 3.93 -1.42
C ASP A 331 24.83 2.54 -0.87
N LEU A 332 23.87 1.92 -0.17
CA LEU A 332 24.05 0.59 0.44
C LEU A 332 24.54 -0.46 -0.56
N ARG A 333 24.14 -0.38 -1.84
CA ARG A 333 24.56 -1.33 -2.89
C ARG A 333 26.08 -1.32 -3.14
N GLN A 334 26.80 -0.27 -2.73
CA GLN A 334 28.26 -0.18 -2.84
C GLN A 334 28.98 -1.23 -1.98
N ALA A 335 28.35 -1.73 -0.91
CA ALA A 335 28.90 -2.81 -0.07
C ALA A 335 28.97 -4.16 -0.82
N GLY A 336 28.04 -4.38 -1.76
CA GLY A 336 27.93 -5.61 -2.57
C GLY A 336 27.40 -6.84 -1.80
N PRO A 337 26.94 -7.89 -2.53
CA PRO A 337 26.14 -8.98 -1.94
C PRO A 337 26.80 -9.79 -0.83
N HIS A 338 28.14 -9.90 -0.81
CA HIS A 338 28.82 -10.65 0.25
C HIS A 338 28.93 -9.85 1.55
N ARG A 339 29.20 -8.54 1.49
CA ARG A 339 29.16 -7.67 2.68
C ARG A 339 27.72 -7.49 3.15
N ILE A 340 26.80 -7.38 2.19
CA ILE A 340 25.39 -7.84 2.20
C ILE A 340 24.98 -8.62 3.47
N GLY A 341 25.09 -9.95 3.33
CA GLY A 341 24.76 -10.94 4.36
C GLY A 341 25.61 -10.87 5.62
N GLN A 342 26.88 -10.45 5.55
CA GLN A 342 27.70 -10.26 6.75
C GLN A 342 27.10 -9.19 7.67
N MET A 343 26.71 -8.04 7.11
CA MET A 343 26.04 -6.97 7.86
C MET A 343 24.64 -7.39 8.32
N LEU A 344 23.89 -8.12 7.49
CA LEU A 344 22.55 -8.61 7.85
C LEU A 344 22.60 -9.59 9.03
N ALA A 345 23.56 -10.54 9.01
CA ALA A 345 23.79 -11.47 10.10
C ALA A 345 24.20 -10.75 11.40
N ALA A 346 25.11 -9.77 11.33
CA ALA A 346 25.51 -8.97 12.49
C ALA A 346 24.36 -8.13 13.06
N VAL A 347 23.51 -7.55 12.22
CA VAL A 347 22.28 -6.86 12.65
C VAL A 347 21.32 -7.83 13.36
N LEU A 348 21.09 -9.02 12.80
CA LEU A 348 20.18 -10.02 13.37
C LEU A 348 20.70 -10.63 14.69
N ASP A 349 22.02 -10.78 14.85
CA ASP A 349 22.64 -11.13 16.13
C ASP A 349 22.39 -10.05 17.20
N LEU A 350 22.55 -8.77 16.87
CA LEU A 350 22.23 -7.67 17.79
C LEU A 350 20.73 -7.61 18.18
N PHE A 351 19.83 -8.06 17.30
CA PHE A 351 18.42 -8.31 17.65
C PHE A 351 18.24 -9.52 18.57
N GLY A 352 18.94 -10.63 18.30
CA GLY A 352 18.92 -11.83 19.15
C GLY A 352 19.44 -11.57 20.58
N GLN A 353 20.43 -10.69 20.71
CA GLN A 353 20.97 -10.19 21.99
C GLN A 353 20.02 -9.18 22.68
N GLY A 354 18.89 -8.81 22.09
CA GLY A 354 17.96 -7.80 22.62
C GLY A 354 18.51 -6.37 22.64
N ARG A 355 19.66 -6.12 21.99
CA ARG A 355 20.32 -4.80 21.91
C ARG A 355 19.66 -3.87 20.89
N LEU A 356 19.00 -4.46 19.89
CA LEU A 356 18.12 -3.75 18.93
C LEU A 356 16.66 -4.16 19.12
N ARG A 357 15.73 -3.26 18.76
CA ARG A 357 14.28 -3.44 18.86
C ARG A 357 13.60 -3.00 17.55
N PRO A 358 12.58 -3.73 17.06
CA PRO A 358 11.88 -3.38 15.83
C PRO A 358 11.34 -1.94 15.89
N LEU A 359 11.42 -1.24 14.75
CA LEU A 359 10.98 0.15 14.67
C LEU A 359 9.45 0.26 14.75
N PRO A 360 8.90 1.40 15.21
CA PRO A 360 7.48 1.72 14.99
C PRO A 360 7.16 1.57 13.50
N CYS A 361 6.20 0.69 13.17
CA CYS A 361 5.95 0.28 11.79
C CYS A 361 4.47 0.41 11.42
N ARG A 362 4.17 1.25 10.42
CA ARG A 362 2.82 1.38 9.85
C ARG A 362 2.62 0.36 8.72
N GLY A 363 1.60 -0.47 8.87
CA GLY A 363 1.15 -1.40 7.82
C GLY A 363 0.26 -0.71 6.77
N TRP A 364 0.34 -1.20 5.53
CA TRP A 364 -0.45 -0.77 4.38
C TRP A 364 -0.83 -1.95 3.49
N GLU A 365 -1.90 -1.84 2.71
CA GLU A 365 -2.16 -2.74 1.59
C GLU A 365 -1.31 -2.35 0.37
N VAL A 366 -0.91 -3.31 -0.47
CA VAL A 366 -0.22 -2.98 -1.74
C VAL A 366 -1.11 -2.17 -2.69
N ALA A 367 -2.44 -2.35 -2.64
CA ALA A 367 -3.41 -1.50 -3.31
C ALA A 367 -3.43 -0.04 -2.81
N GLN A 368 -2.86 0.25 -1.63
CA GLN A 368 -2.71 1.58 -1.05
C GLN A 368 -1.31 2.18 -1.27
N LEU A 369 -0.40 1.50 -1.98
CA LEU A 369 0.98 1.95 -2.19
C LEU A 369 1.10 3.42 -2.67
N PRO A 370 0.26 3.94 -3.61
CA PRO A 370 0.33 5.35 -4.01
C PRO A 370 -0.09 6.34 -2.91
N GLU A 371 -0.94 5.93 -1.96
CA GLU A 371 -1.25 6.73 -0.76
C GLU A 371 -0.10 6.67 0.24
N ALA A 372 0.46 5.47 0.48
CA ALA A 372 1.58 5.25 1.39
C ALA A 372 2.81 6.06 0.97
N LEU A 373 3.16 6.07 -0.33
CA LEU A 373 4.25 6.88 -0.89
C LEU A 373 4.02 8.38 -0.69
N ARG A 374 2.79 8.89 -0.91
CA ARG A 374 2.42 10.29 -0.66
C ARG A 374 2.42 10.66 0.83
N TYR A 375 2.12 9.72 1.71
CA TYR A 375 2.25 9.91 3.16
C TYR A 375 3.73 9.97 3.61
N ILE A 376 4.60 9.23 2.92
CA ILE A 376 6.05 9.22 3.17
C ILE A 376 6.70 10.50 2.63
N SER A 377 6.41 10.91 1.40
CA SER A 377 6.99 12.11 0.75
C SER A 377 6.74 13.39 1.56
N ARG A 378 5.51 13.55 2.07
CA ARG A 378 5.10 14.65 2.97
C ARG A 378 5.77 14.63 4.35
N GLY A 379 6.71 13.72 4.59
CA GLY A 379 7.45 13.60 5.85
C GLY A 379 6.59 13.29 7.08
N ARG A 380 5.34 12.87 6.91
CA ARG A 380 4.38 12.66 8.03
C ARG A 380 4.60 11.35 8.80
N HIS A 381 5.39 10.43 8.23
CA HIS A 381 5.65 9.13 8.83
C HIS A 381 6.62 9.18 10.03
N ILE A 382 6.58 8.12 10.83
CA ILE A 382 7.48 7.85 11.96
C ILE A 382 7.98 6.40 11.80
N GLY A 383 9.26 6.15 12.06
CA GLY A 383 9.86 4.84 11.91
C GLY A 383 9.76 4.33 10.47
N LYS A 384 9.07 3.20 10.28
CA LYS A 384 9.00 2.47 9.00
C LYS A 384 7.57 2.36 8.48
N ASN A 385 7.44 2.23 7.16
CA ASN A 385 6.20 1.84 6.50
C ASN A 385 6.44 0.53 5.76
N VAL A 386 5.50 -0.40 5.86
CA VAL A 386 5.57 -1.71 5.23
C VAL A 386 4.25 -2.02 4.57
N VAL A 387 4.33 -2.48 3.32
CA VAL A 387 3.20 -2.99 2.54
C VAL A 387 3.09 -4.49 2.75
N ARG A 388 1.88 -5.00 2.98
CA ARG A 388 1.58 -6.44 2.86
C ARG A 388 1.18 -6.75 1.42
N VAL A 389 1.72 -7.83 0.89
CA VAL A 389 1.37 -8.34 -0.45
C VAL A 389 0.31 -9.44 -0.28
N PRO A 390 -0.82 -9.40 -1.02
CA PRO A 390 -1.79 -10.49 -1.05
C PRO A 390 -1.16 -11.75 -1.63
N VAL A 391 -1.31 -12.88 -0.93
CA VAL A 391 -0.88 -14.19 -1.39
C VAL A 391 -2.03 -14.80 -2.22
N PRO A 392 -1.78 -15.41 -3.39
CA PRO A 392 -2.79 -16.21 -4.07
C PRO A 392 -3.17 -17.44 -3.23
N LEU A 393 -4.37 -17.99 -3.46
CA LEU A 393 -4.69 -19.33 -2.96
C LEU A 393 -3.82 -20.35 -3.69
N ASP A 394 -3.11 -21.19 -2.93
CA ASP A 394 -2.39 -22.36 -3.46
C ASP A 394 -3.40 -23.49 -3.79
N PRO A 395 -3.51 -23.93 -5.06
CA PRO A 395 -4.39 -25.03 -5.44
C PRO A 395 -4.07 -26.37 -4.78
N GLU A 396 -2.78 -26.64 -4.48
CA GLU A 396 -2.31 -27.88 -3.84
C GLU A 396 -2.22 -27.79 -2.32
N GLY A 397 -2.45 -26.60 -1.76
CA GLY A 397 -2.66 -26.40 -0.33
C GLY A 397 -4.05 -26.86 0.12
N THR A 398 -4.17 -27.21 1.40
CA THR A 398 -5.44 -27.58 2.02
C THR A 398 -6.19 -26.32 2.47
N VAL A 399 -7.50 -26.25 2.20
CA VAL A 399 -8.39 -25.19 2.71
C VAL A 399 -9.39 -25.77 3.72
N LEU A 400 -9.41 -25.20 4.92
CA LEU A 400 -10.33 -25.56 6.00
C LEU A 400 -11.65 -24.80 5.88
N VAL A 401 -12.79 -25.49 6.00
CA VAL A 401 -14.11 -24.87 6.15
C VAL A 401 -14.79 -25.40 7.42
N THR A 402 -14.78 -24.62 8.51
CA THR A 402 -15.52 -24.97 9.72
C THR A 402 -16.99 -24.59 9.56
N GLY A 403 -17.91 -25.53 9.83
CA GLY A 403 -19.29 -25.44 9.35
C GLY A 403 -19.45 -26.00 7.92
N GLY A 404 -18.45 -26.68 7.37
CA GLY A 404 -18.39 -27.09 5.96
C GLY A 404 -19.53 -28.01 5.48
N THR A 405 -20.19 -28.73 6.38
CA THR A 405 -21.38 -29.57 6.07
C THR A 405 -22.72 -28.85 6.33
N GLY A 406 -22.72 -27.52 6.42
CA GLY A 406 -23.92 -26.68 6.48
C GLY A 406 -24.07 -25.87 5.18
N THR A 407 -25.28 -25.36 4.90
CA THR A 407 -25.65 -24.76 3.61
C THR A 407 -24.63 -23.75 3.07
N LEU A 408 -24.23 -22.77 3.89
CA LEU A 408 -23.22 -21.76 3.50
C LEU A 408 -21.81 -22.36 3.34
N GLY A 409 -21.43 -23.33 4.18
CA GLY A 409 -20.14 -24.01 4.09
C GLY A 409 -19.99 -24.86 2.83
N ALA A 410 -21.06 -25.52 2.42
CA ALA A 410 -21.13 -26.29 1.17
C ALA A 410 -21.03 -25.37 -0.06
N LEU A 411 -21.77 -24.25 -0.08
CA LEU A 411 -21.70 -23.25 -1.15
C LEU A 411 -20.30 -22.64 -1.28
N VAL A 412 -19.63 -22.35 -0.17
CA VAL A 412 -18.23 -21.91 -0.15
C VAL A 412 -17.28 -23.00 -0.66
N ALA A 413 -17.46 -24.26 -0.25
CA ALA A 413 -16.63 -25.38 -0.71
C ALA A 413 -16.70 -25.55 -2.23
N HIS A 414 -17.90 -25.52 -2.82
CA HIS A 414 -18.07 -25.56 -4.29
C HIS A 414 -17.40 -24.36 -4.97
N HIS A 415 -17.55 -23.15 -4.42
CA HIS A 415 -16.91 -21.95 -4.96
C HIS A 415 -15.38 -22.03 -4.93
N LEU A 416 -14.79 -22.56 -3.86
CA LEU A 416 -13.34 -22.76 -3.75
C LEU A 416 -12.81 -23.72 -4.83
N VAL A 417 -13.50 -24.82 -5.09
CA VAL A 417 -13.10 -25.79 -6.13
C VAL A 417 -13.32 -25.20 -7.54
N HIS A 418 -14.53 -24.74 -7.85
CA HIS A 418 -14.88 -24.29 -9.20
C HIS A 418 -14.23 -22.95 -9.60
N ARG A 419 -14.21 -21.96 -8.70
CA ARG A 419 -13.79 -20.59 -9.03
C ARG A 419 -12.32 -20.31 -8.71
N HIS A 420 -11.77 -20.95 -7.69
CA HIS A 420 -10.38 -20.75 -7.23
C HIS A 420 -9.47 -21.96 -7.47
N GLY A 421 -10.00 -23.08 -7.97
CA GLY A 421 -9.22 -24.25 -8.35
C GLY A 421 -8.66 -25.08 -7.19
N VAL A 422 -9.14 -24.86 -5.96
CA VAL A 422 -8.67 -25.56 -4.76
C VAL A 422 -8.88 -27.07 -4.92
N ARG A 423 -7.81 -27.85 -4.76
CA ARG A 423 -7.86 -29.32 -4.91
C ARG A 423 -8.08 -30.05 -3.60
N ARG A 424 -7.86 -29.42 -2.44
CA ARG A 424 -7.84 -30.09 -1.13
C ARG A 424 -8.67 -29.35 -0.10
N LEU A 425 -9.73 -30.01 0.39
CA LEU A 425 -10.67 -29.46 1.35
C LEU A 425 -10.70 -30.27 2.65
N LEU A 426 -10.70 -29.54 3.77
CA LEU A 426 -10.96 -30.07 5.11
C LEU A 426 -12.27 -29.46 5.63
N LEU A 427 -13.38 -30.20 5.53
CA LEU A 427 -14.70 -29.75 5.95
C LEU A 427 -14.98 -30.22 7.38
N VAL A 428 -15.05 -29.29 8.32
CA VAL A 428 -15.23 -29.59 9.75
C VAL A 428 -16.65 -29.29 10.19
N SER A 429 -17.32 -30.23 10.86
CA SER A 429 -18.57 -29.96 11.58
C SER A 429 -18.77 -30.93 12.76
N ARG A 430 -19.63 -30.58 13.72
CA ARG A 430 -19.93 -31.40 14.91
C ARG A 430 -20.39 -32.84 14.59
N ARG A 431 -20.96 -33.08 13.40
CA ARG A 431 -21.41 -34.41 12.94
C ARG A 431 -20.46 -35.04 11.92
N GLY A 432 -19.57 -34.26 11.30
CA GLY A 432 -18.65 -34.74 10.27
C GLY A 432 -19.33 -35.57 9.18
N PRO A 433 -18.81 -36.76 8.83
CA PRO A 433 -19.41 -37.66 7.85
C PRO A 433 -20.85 -38.12 8.14
N ALA A 434 -21.31 -38.02 9.40
CA ALA A 434 -22.68 -38.35 9.81
C ALA A 434 -23.65 -37.15 9.70
N ALA A 435 -23.25 -36.03 9.11
CA ALA A 435 -24.19 -34.97 8.74
C ALA A 435 -25.02 -35.37 7.50
N PRO A 436 -26.34 -35.11 7.46
CA PRO A 436 -27.13 -35.31 6.25
C PRO A 436 -26.54 -34.53 5.07
N GLY A 437 -26.44 -35.17 3.90
CA GLY A 437 -25.83 -34.58 2.70
C GLY A 437 -24.31 -34.60 2.66
N ALA A 438 -23.61 -35.10 3.70
CA ALA A 438 -22.14 -35.05 3.75
C ALA A 438 -21.46 -35.93 2.70
N ARG A 439 -22.02 -37.11 2.40
CA ARG A 439 -21.48 -37.99 1.36
C ARG A 439 -21.67 -37.37 -0.02
N GLU A 440 -22.88 -36.90 -0.27
CA GLU A 440 -23.32 -36.28 -1.52
C GLU A 440 -22.49 -35.04 -1.82
N LEU A 441 -22.24 -34.19 -0.81
CA LEU A 441 -21.34 -33.04 -0.88
C LEU A 441 -19.89 -33.44 -1.19
N ARG A 442 -19.35 -34.46 -0.51
CA ARG A 442 -18.00 -34.95 -0.78
C ARG A 442 -17.86 -35.44 -2.22
N ASP A 443 -18.79 -36.28 -2.64
CA ASP A 443 -18.74 -36.97 -3.93
C ASP A 443 -18.91 -35.94 -5.08
N ALA A 444 -19.81 -34.95 -4.92
CA ALA A 444 -19.97 -33.84 -5.86
C ALA A 444 -18.79 -32.84 -5.89
N LEU A 445 -18.11 -32.60 -4.76
CA LEU A 445 -16.88 -31.79 -4.73
C LEU A 445 -15.70 -32.52 -5.41
N THR A 446 -15.65 -33.85 -5.32
CA THR A 446 -14.69 -34.66 -6.08
C THR A 446 -14.96 -34.60 -7.58
N GLU A 447 -16.21 -34.75 -8.01
CA GLU A 447 -16.63 -34.57 -9.41
C GLU A 447 -16.34 -33.14 -9.94
N ALA A 448 -16.49 -32.12 -9.09
CA ALA A 448 -16.11 -30.74 -9.38
C ALA A 448 -14.59 -30.51 -9.58
N GLY A 449 -13.74 -31.51 -9.30
CA GLY A 449 -12.29 -31.44 -9.49
C GLY A 449 -11.49 -31.20 -8.21
N ALA A 450 -12.01 -31.54 -7.03
CA ALA A 450 -11.20 -31.67 -5.82
C ALA A 450 -10.50 -33.05 -5.77
N ALA A 451 -9.16 -33.04 -5.64
CA ALA A 451 -8.35 -34.25 -5.51
C ALA A 451 -8.48 -34.92 -4.13
N ALA A 452 -8.83 -34.17 -3.09
CA ALA A 452 -9.12 -34.72 -1.75
C ALA A 452 -10.15 -33.87 -1.00
N VAL A 453 -11.17 -34.53 -0.43
CA VAL A 453 -12.20 -33.88 0.39
C VAL A 453 -12.37 -34.67 1.69
N THR A 454 -11.72 -34.19 2.75
CA THR A 454 -11.80 -34.78 4.09
C THR A 454 -12.95 -34.14 4.86
N ILE A 455 -13.89 -34.93 5.35
CA ILE A 455 -14.96 -34.47 6.24
C ILE A 455 -14.66 -34.99 7.65
N ALA A 456 -14.46 -34.08 8.61
CA ALA A 456 -14.07 -34.41 9.99
C ALA A 456 -15.17 -34.05 11.00
N ALA A 457 -15.40 -34.95 11.95
CA ALA A 457 -16.30 -34.74 13.08
C ALA A 457 -15.56 -34.01 14.21
N CYS A 458 -15.84 -32.72 14.40
CA CYS A 458 -15.21 -31.89 15.44
C CYS A 458 -16.09 -30.69 15.79
N ASP A 459 -16.14 -30.35 17.08
CA ASP A 459 -16.64 -29.06 17.56
C ASP A 459 -15.46 -28.08 17.64
N ALA A 460 -15.47 -27.01 16.84
CA ALA A 460 -14.37 -26.04 16.82
C ALA A 460 -14.27 -25.23 18.14
N SER A 461 -15.29 -25.25 19.00
CA SER A 461 -15.20 -24.69 20.36
C SER A 461 -14.42 -25.57 21.34
N ASP A 462 -14.06 -26.80 20.94
CA ASP A 462 -13.05 -27.61 21.64
C ASP A 462 -11.68 -27.39 20.98
N ARG A 463 -10.77 -26.77 21.75
CA ARG A 463 -9.41 -26.46 21.27
C ARG A 463 -8.55 -27.70 21.05
N GLN A 464 -8.76 -28.78 21.80
CA GLN A 464 -7.97 -30.01 21.67
C GLN A 464 -8.46 -30.83 20.46
N ALA A 465 -9.78 -30.94 20.28
CA ALA A 465 -10.36 -31.58 19.10
C ALA A 465 -9.97 -30.84 17.81
N LEU A 466 -10.01 -29.50 17.80
CA LEU A 466 -9.61 -28.71 16.63
C LEU A 466 -8.10 -28.83 16.35
N ALA A 467 -7.26 -28.90 17.38
CA ALA A 467 -5.82 -29.14 17.21
C ALA A 467 -5.56 -30.51 16.57
N ALA A 468 -6.15 -31.59 17.09
CA ALA A 468 -5.98 -32.94 16.54
C ALA A 468 -6.45 -33.08 15.08
N VAL A 469 -7.45 -32.28 14.66
CA VAL A 469 -7.90 -32.22 13.25
C VAL A 469 -6.93 -31.42 12.36
N LEU A 470 -6.27 -30.39 12.90
CA LEU A 470 -5.25 -29.62 12.19
C LEU A 470 -3.92 -30.38 12.07
N ASP A 471 -3.52 -31.10 13.12
CA ASP A 471 -2.32 -31.96 13.14
C ASP A 471 -2.41 -33.12 12.12
N GLY A 472 -3.63 -33.46 11.68
CA GLY A 472 -3.90 -34.44 10.61
C GLY A 472 -3.73 -33.91 9.18
N VAL A 473 -3.42 -32.62 8.97
CA VAL A 473 -3.20 -32.05 7.63
C VAL A 473 -1.83 -32.51 7.07
N PRO A 474 -1.76 -33.11 5.87
CA PRO A 474 -0.49 -33.60 5.33
C PRO A 474 0.54 -32.49 5.13
N THR A 475 1.78 -32.71 5.57
CA THR A 475 2.88 -31.73 5.48
C THR A 475 3.25 -31.34 4.04
N GLY A 476 3.04 -32.23 3.06
CA GLY A 476 3.19 -31.94 1.63
C GLY A 476 2.04 -31.14 1.00
N HIS A 477 0.93 -30.97 1.73
CA HIS A 477 -0.27 -30.23 1.30
C HIS A 477 -0.79 -29.37 2.47
N PRO A 478 0.02 -28.43 2.98
CA PRO A 478 -0.21 -27.73 4.23
C PRO A 478 -1.51 -26.91 4.20
N LEU A 479 -2.00 -26.50 5.37
CA LEU A 479 -3.13 -25.58 5.45
C LEU A 479 -2.72 -24.19 4.91
N THR A 480 -3.38 -23.73 3.84
CA THR A 480 -3.09 -22.44 3.18
C THR A 480 -4.22 -21.43 3.26
N ALA A 481 -5.45 -21.83 3.60
CA ALA A 481 -6.53 -20.89 3.93
C ALA A 481 -7.59 -21.50 4.87
N ALA A 482 -8.39 -20.66 5.50
CA ALA A 482 -9.52 -21.07 6.34
C ALA A 482 -10.77 -20.21 6.13
N VAL A 483 -11.95 -20.83 6.17
CA VAL A 483 -13.25 -20.15 6.22
C VAL A 483 -14.04 -20.60 7.44
N HIS A 484 -14.36 -19.64 8.30
CA HIS A 484 -15.09 -19.84 9.54
C HIS A 484 -16.59 -19.56 9.33
N ALA A 485 -17.31 -20.57 8.81
CA ALA A 485 -18.72 -20.53 8.47
C ALA A 485 -19.65 -21.14 9.55
N THR A 486 -19.24 -21.20 10.82
CA THR A 486 -20.12 -21.71 11.90
C THR A 486 -21.15 -20.66 12.32
N GLY A 487 -22.31 -21.16 12.78
CA GLY A 487 -23.32 -20.34 13.42
C GLY A 487 -24.38 -21.20 14.12
N THR A 488 -24.81 -20.73 15.29
CA THR A 488 -25.99 -21.22 16.00
C THR A 488 -26.85 -20.00 16.32
N LEU A 489 -28.18 -20.12 16.20
CA LEU A 489 -29.12 -19.08 16.60
C LEU A 489 -29.92 -19.54 17.82
N HIS A 490 -30.10 -18.62 18.78
CA HIS A 490 -31.01 -18.75 19.92
C HIS A 490 -31.61 -17.37 20.18
N ASP A 491 -32.59 -17.01 19.36
CA ASP A 491 -33.21 -15.68 19.34
C ASP A 491 -34.09 -15.46 20.58
N ALA A 492 -33.85 -14.35 21.28
CA ALA A 492 -34.64 -13.89 22.42
C ALA A 492 -34.52 -12.36 22.55
N PRO A 493 -35.58 -11.64 22.97
CA PRO A 493 -35.46 -10.25 23.44
C PRO A 493 -34.48 -10.14 24.61
N ILE A 494 -33.78 -9.01 24.76
CA ILE A 494 -32.69 -8.89 25.74
C ILE A 494 -33.14 -9.13 27.18
N ALA A 495 -34.38 -8.76 27.52
CA ALA A 495 -34.97 -8.97 28.85
C ALA A 495 -35.45 -10.42 29.12
N ALA A 496 -35.46 -11.29 28.11
CA ALA A 496 -35.92 -12.68 28.20
C ALA A 496 -34.82 -13.70 27.82
N MET A 497 -33.61 -13.23 27.58
CA MET A 497 -32.47 -14.07 27.16
C MET A 497 -31.82 -14.74 28.37
N SER A 498 -31.78 -16.08 28.38
CA SER A 498 -31.09 -16.83 29.44
C SER A 498 -29.57 -16.82 29.24
N THR A 499 -28.83 -17.04 30.33
CA THR A 499 -27.37 -17.18 30.32
C THR A 499 -26.91 -18.31 29.40
N ASP A 500 -27.64 -19.42 29.32
CA ASP A 500 -27.31 -20.54 28.44
C ASP A 500 -27.54 -20.22 26.95
N GLN A 501 -28.62 -19.50 26.63
CA GLN A 501 -28.87 -18.99 25.27
C GLN A 501 -27.79 -17.98 24.83
N LEU A 502 -27.25 -17.20 25.77
CA LEU A 502 -26.11 -16.32 25.52
C LEU A 502 -24.84 -17.16 25.29
N HIS A 503 -24.42 -17.94 26.28
CA HIS A 503 -23.17 -18.70 26.25
C HIS A 503 -23.10 -19.70 25.08
N GLY A 504 -24.19 -20.40 24.76
CA GLY A 504 -24.23 -21.35 23.64
C GLY A 504 -23.97 -20.68 22.28
N VAL A 505 -24.52 -19.48 22.06
CA VAL A 505 -24.26 -18.71 20.84
C VAL A 505 -22.84 -18.15 20.83
N LEU A 506 -22.38 -17.54 21.94
CA LEU A 506 -21.02 -17.00 22.05
C LEU A 506 -19.98 -18.09 21.78
N ARG A 507 -20.03 -19.22 22.51
CA ARG A 507 -19.09 -20.34 22.36
C ARG A 507 -19.03 -20.89 20.92
N SER A 508 -20.16 -20.91 20.21
CA SER A 508 -20.22 -21.45 18.84
C SER A 508 -19.59 -20.56 17.74
N LYS A 509 -19.20 -19.32 18.09
CA LYS A 509 -18.53 -18.35 17.20
C LYS A 509 -17.24 -17.74 17.78
N ILE A 510 -17.27 -17.25 19.01
CA ILE A 510 -16.13 -16.59 19.66
C ILE A 510 -15.02 -17.61 19.91
N ASP A 511 -15.28 -18.61 20.74
CA ASP A 511 -14.27 -19.59 21.16
C ASP A 511 -13.72 -20.35 19.95
N SER A 512 -14.60 -20.72 19.02
CA SER A 512 -14.23 -21.41 17.78
C SER A 512 -13.40 -20.58 16.81
N ALA A 513 -13.65 -19.27 16.68
CA ALA A 513 -12.80 -18.37 15.90
C ALA A 513 -11.46 -18.10 16.61
N MET A 514 -11.47 -17.91 17.94
CA MET A 514 -10.27 -17.73 18.75
C MET A 514 -9.36 -18.96 18.65
N HIS A 515 -9.89 -20.17 18.84
CA HIS A 515 -9.12 -21.41 18.71
C HIS A 515 -8.55 -21.59 17.29
N LEU A 516 -9.32 -21.30 16.24
CA LEU A 516 -8.84 -21.33 14.86
C LEU A 516 -7.66 -20.36 14.65
N ILE A 517 -7.78 -19.13 15.11
CA ILE A 517 -6.78 -18.07 14.95
C ILE A 517 -5.53 -18.33 15.81
N ASP A 518 -5.70 -18.94 16.99
CA ASP A 518 -4.61 -19.33 17.88
C ASP A 518 -3.83 -20.54 17.35
N LEU A 519 -4.52 -21.57 16.86
CA LEU A 519 -3.90 -22.82 16.37
C LEU A 519 -3.27 -22.65 14.98
N THR A 520 -3.79 -21.75 14.15
CA THR A 520 -3.18 -21.40 12.85
C THR A 520 -2.15 -20.26 12.94
N ARG A 521 -1.86 -19.74 14.14
CA ARG A 521 -0.90 -18.64 14.34
C ARG A 521 0.52 -19.06 13.96
N GLY A 522 1.01 -18.48 12.86
CA GLY A 522 2.36 -18.74 12.33
C GLY A 522 2.39 -19.66 11.11
N LEU A 523 1.25 -20.23 10.71
CA LEU A 523 1.08 -20.84 9.38
C LEU A 523 1.06 -19.74 8.31
N ASP A 524 1.55 -20.06 7.12
CA ASP A 524 1.64 -19.13 5.98
C ASP A 524 0.31 -19.04 5.20
N LEU A 525 -0.78 -18.75 5.91
CA LEU A 525 -2.11 -18.66 5.31
C LEU A 525 -2.19 -17.49 4.32
N ALA A 526 -2.81 -17.73 3.17
CA ALA A 526 -3.17 -16.68 2.21
C ALA A 526 -4.35 -15.83 2.71
N THR A 527 -5.35 -16.46 3.35
CA THR A 527 -6.47 -15.77 3.99
C THR A 527 -7.21 -16.63 5.02
N THR A 528 -7.80 -15.95 6.02
CA THR A 528 -8.85 -16.47 6.89
C THR A 528 -10.12 -15.62 6.71
N VAL A 529 -11.27 -16.23 6.46
CA VAL A 529 -12.54 -15.51 6.27
C VAL A 529 -13.51 -15.84 7.41
N LEU A 530 -13.91 -14.84 8.21
CA LEU A 530 -14.90 -15.02 9.28
C LEU A 530 -16.30 -14.67 8.76
N PHE A 531 -17.26 -15.58 8.88
CA PHE A 531 -18.66 -15.28 8.55
C PHE A 531 -19.33 -14.65 9.77
N SER A 532 -19.35 -13.32 9.78
CA SER A 532 -20.09 -12.48 10.70
C SER A 532 -21.52 -12.23 10.16
N SER A 533 -22.26 -11.31 10.75
CA SER A 533 -23.59 -10.89 10.29
C SER A 533 -23.79 -9.39 10.46
N ALA A 534 -24.50 -8.77 9.52
CA ALA A 534 -24.90 -7.38 9.56
C ALA A 534 -25.66 -7.01 10.86
N SER A 535 -26.27 -7.97 11.56
CA SER A 535 -26.89 -7.74 12.88
C SER A 535 -25.90 -7.24 13.96
N GLY A 536 -24.61 -7.58 13.86
CA GLY A 536 -23.56 -7.05 14.74
C GLY A 536 -23.25 -5.56 14.50
N VAL A 537 -23.42 -5.11 13.26
CA VAL A 537 -23.15 -3.72 12.83
C VAL A 537 -24.40 -2.84 12.96
N LEU A 538 -25.56 -3.35 12.53
CA LEU A 538 -26.81 -2.61 12.39
C LEU A 538 -27.76 -2.72 13.58
N GLY A 539 -27.66 -3.79 14.37
CA GLY A 539 -28.76 -4.23 15.23
C GLY A 539 -29.89 -4.94 14.45
N GLY A 540 -31.01 -5.15 15.12
CA GLY A 540 -32.15 -5.95 14.67
C GLY A 540 -32.67 -6.85 15.79
N GLY A 541 -33.66 -6.37 16.56
CA GLY A 541 -34.03 -6.92 17.88
C GLY A 541 -34.40 -8.40 17.94
N GLY A 542 -34.21 -9.00 19.12
CA GLY A 542 -34.35 -10.43 19.37
C GLY A 542 -33.07 -11.24 19.16
N GLN A 543 -31.94 -10.59 18.84
CA GLN A 543 -30.66 -11.25 18.54
C GLN A 543 -29.49 -10.62 19.31
N ALA A 544 -29.67 -10.38 20.62
CA ALA A 544 -28.69 -9.71 21.48
C ALA A 544 -27.35 -10.48 21.59
N ASN A 545 -27.42 -11.80 21.78
CA ASN A 545 -26.30 -12.76 21.79
C ASN A 545 -25.61 -12.88 20.41
N TYR A 546 -26.37 -13.12 19.34
CA TYR A 546 -25.83 -13.32 18.00
C TYR A 546 -25.15 -12.05 17.48
N ALA A 547 -25.75 -10.87 17.67
CA ALA A 547 -25.12 -9.60 17.34
C ALA A 547 -23.88 -9.29 18.21
N ALA A 548 -23.79 -9.81 19.45
CA ALA A 548 -22.59 -9.69 20.27
C ALA A 548 -21.45 -10.58 19.72
N ALA A 549 -21.74 -11.85 19.40
CA ALA A 549 -20.76 -12.76 18.82
C ALA A 549 -20.20 -12.24 17.48
N ASN A 550 -21.07 -11.77 16.58
CA ASN A 550 -20.66 -11.24 15.27
C ASN A 550 -19.83 -9.94 15.41
N ALA A 551 -20.24 -9.01 16.28
CA ALA A 551 -19.45 -7.80 16.55
C ALA A 551 -18.07 -8.10 17.19
N PHE A 552 -17.94 -9.22 17.92
CA PHE A 552 -16.64 -9.70 18.38
C PHE A 552 -15.76 -10.17 17.21
N LEU A 553 -16.29 -10.99 16.29
CA LEU A 553 -15.56 -11.42 15.07
C LEU A 553 -15.11 -10.22 14.21
N ASP A 554 -15.98 -9.22 14.06
CA ASP A 554 -15.70 -7.97 13.36
C ASP A 554 -14.58 -7.13 14.00
N THR A 555 -14.45 -7.20 15.33
CA THR A 555 -13.38 -6.54 16.09
C THR A 555 -12.09 -7.35 16.06
N LEU A 556 -12.20 -8.67 16.19
CA LEU A 556 -11.11 -9.64 16.18
C LEU A 556 -10.34 -9.58 14.86
N ALA A 557 -11.03 -9.54 13.72
CA ALA A 557 -10.39 -9.36 12.42
C ALA A 557 -9.57 -8.05 12.36
N GLY A 558 -10.08 -6.95 12.94
CA GLY A 558 -9.34 -5.69 13.06
C GLY A 558 -8.04 -5.83 13.87
N LEU A 559 -8.10 -6.47 15.04
CA LEU A 559 -6.93 -6.72 15.90
C LEU A 559 -5.89 -7.63 15.23
N CYS A 560 -6.34 -8.74 14.66
CA CYS A 560 -5.51 -9.70 13.92
C CYS A 560 -4.83 -9.06 12.70
N ARG A 561 -5.52 -8.14 11.99
CA ARG A 561 -4.96 -7.40 10.85
C ARG A 561 -3.95 -6.32 11.27
N ALA A 562 -4.15 -5.69 12.44
CA ALA A 562 -3.12 -4.86 13.04
C ALA A 562 -1.84 -5.69 13.32
N GLY A 563 -2.01 -6.93 13.79
CA GLY A 563 -0.97 -7.95 13.99
C GLY A 563 -0.61 -8.83 12.78
N ASP A 564 -0.81 -8.34 11.55
CA ASP A 564 -0.40 -8.96 10.27
C ASP A 564 -1.06 -10.27 9.82
N GLN A 565 -1.96 -10.86 10.60
CA GLN A 565 -2.69 -12.04 10.13
C GLN A 565 -3.62 -11.67 8.95
N PRO A 566 -3.58 -12.38 7.82
CA PRO A 566 -4.45 -12.08 6.68
C PRO A 566 -5.85 -12.64 6.95
N ILE A 567 -6.71 -11.80 7.54
CA ILE A 567 -8.07 -12.15 7.94
C ILE A 567 -9.10 -11.08 7.55
N THR A 568 -10.29 -11.50 7.12
CA THR A 568 -11.42 -10.61 6.80
C THR A 568 -12.70 -11.12 7.47
N SER A 569 -13.33 -10.29 8.29
CA SER A 569 -14.71 -10.53 8.75
C SER A 569 -15.70 -10.00 7.71
N ILE A 570 -16.68 -10.82 7.35
CA ILE A 570 -17.76 -10.43 6.44
C ILE A 570 -19.07 -10.46 7.22
N ALA A 571 -19.58 -9.27 7.54
CA ALA A 571 -20.87 -9.07 8.18
C ALA A 571 -21.98 -9.24 7.14
N TRP A 572 -22.40 -10.50 6.93
CA TRP A 572 -23.40 -10.87 5.91
C TRP A 572 -24.80 -10.32 6.19
N GLY A 573 -25.45 -9.84 5.13
CA GLY A 573 -26.89 -9.63 5.07
C GLY A 573 -27.69 -10.94 4.96
N LEU A 574 -28.96 -10.83 4.57
CA LEU A 574 -29.84 -11.99 4.40
C LEU A 574 -29.47 -12.76 3.12
N TRP A 575 -28.92 -13.97 3.25
CA TRP A 575 -28.82 -14.90 2.14
C TRP A 575 -30.20 -15.44 1.76
N GLU A 576 -30.38 -15.81 0.50
CA GLU A 576 -31.59 -16.48 0.02
C GLU A 576 -31.62 -17.95 0.46
N ASP A 577 -30.53 -18.67 0.18
CA ASP A 577 -30.31 -20.10 0.47
C ASP A 577 -30.12 -20.41 1.98
N THR A 578 -31.20 -20.27 2.76
CA THR A 578 -31.17 -20.33 4.24
C THR A 578 -31.86 -21.55 4.85
N SER A 579 -31.90 -22.67 4.12
CA SER A 579 -32.42 -23.95 4.60
C SER A 579 -31.82 -24.33 5.97
N GLY A 580 -32.69 -24.48 6.97
CA GLY A 580 -32.35 -24.79 8.36
C GLY A 580 -32.17 -23.59 9.30
N MET A 581 -31.69 -22.43 8.84
CA MET A 581 -31.45 -21.26 9.71
C MET A 581 -32.69 -20.36 9.87
N THR A 582 -33.47 -20.17 8.81
CA THR A 582 -34.70 -19.34 8.85
C THR A 582 -35.95 -20.13 9.26
N ALA A 583 -35.86 -21.46 9.36
CA ALA A 583 -36.98 -22.35 9.68
C ALA A 583 -37.58 -22.11 11.08
N GLY A 584 -36.79 -21.63 12.04
CA GLY A 584 -37.23 -21.32 13.41
C GLY A 584 -37.78 -19.91 13.63
N LEU A 585 -37.90 -19.09 12.59
CA LEU A 585 -38.34 -17.69 12.75
C LEU A 585 -39.82 -17.59 13.14
N THR A 586 -40.13 -16.64 14.02
CA THR A 586 -41.51 -16.23 14.33
C THR A 586 -42.08 -15.30 13.25
N ASP A 587 -43.41 -15.21 13.15
CA ASP A 587 -44.06 -14.33 12.17
C ASP A 587 -43.74 -12.84 12.38
N ALA A 588 -43.53 -12.42 13.63
CA ALA A 588 -43.04 -11.08 13.94
C ALA A 588 -41.63 -10.82 13.37
N SER A 589 -40.76 -11.83 13.30
CA SER A 589 -39.45 -11.73 12.63
C SER A 589 -39.60 -11.76 11.11
N ARG A 590 -40.42 -12.64 10.53
CA ARG A 590 -40.73 -12.65 9.08
C ARG A 590 -41.26 -11.30 8.60
N ALA A 591 -42.26 -10.74 9.29
CA ALA A 591 -42.87 -9.46 8.95
C ALA A 591 -41.91 -8.26 9.12
N ARG A 592 -40.92 -8.36 10.01
CA ARG A 592 -39.85 -7.36 10.16
C ARG A 592 -38.85 -7.42 9.01
N MET A 593 -38.44 -8.62 8.60
CA MET A 593 -37.53 -8.84 7.47
C MET A 593 -38.13 -8.32 6.16
N ALA A 594 -39.42 -8.55 5.91
CA ALA A 594 -40.13 -8.04 4.72
C ALA A 594 -40.18 -6.49 4.62
N ARG A 595 -39.95 -5.78 5.73
CA ARG A 595 -39.87 -4.30 5.79
C ARG A 595 -38.44 -3.78 5.93
N SER A 596 -37.43 -4.65 5.87
CA SER A 596 -36.02 -4.27 5.97
C SER A 596 -35.54 -3.56 4.70
N ALA A 597 -34.47 -2.76 4.84
CA ALA A 597 -33.66 -2.34 3.70
C ALA A 597 -32.73 -3.46 3.20
N LEU A 598 -32.44 -4.46 4.04
CA LEU A 598 -31.72 -5.68 3.67
C LEU A 598 -32.68 -6.61 2.92
N THR A 599 -32.46 -6.76 1.62
CA THR A 599 -33.17 -7.74 0.78
C THR A 599 -32.42 -9.08 0.74
N ALA A 600 -33.06 -10.12 0.19
CA ALA A 600 -32.39 -11.40 -0.04
C ALA A 600 -31.21 -11.24 -1.01
N LEU A 601 -30.14 -11.99 -0.74
CA LEU A 601 -28.90 -12.03 -1.51
C LEU A 601 -28.71 -13.46 -2.06
N PRO A 602 -28.82 -13.67 -3.39
CA PRO A 602 -28.59 -14.98 -4.00
C PRO A 602 -27.15 -15.46 -3.77
N ALA A 603 -26.93 -16.77 -3.55
CA ALA A 603 -25.61 -17.30 -3.22
C ALA A 603 -24.49 -16.91 -4.22
N ALA A 604 -24.76 -16.90 -5.53
CA ALA A 604 -23.76 -16.51 -6.53
C ALA A 604 -23.31 -15.03 -6.39
N ALA A 605 -24.24 -14.13 -6.02
CA ALA A 605 -23.92 -12.74 -5.73
C ALA A 605 -23.13 -12.64 -4.40
N ALA A 606 -23.54 -13.38 -3.37
CA ALA A 606 -22.83 -13.41 -2.09
C ALA A 606 -21.38 -13.90 -2.24
N LEU A 607 -21.15 -15.01 -2.95
CA LEU A 607 -19.81 -15.54 -3.20
C LEU A 607 -18.94 -14.56 -4.02
N THR A 608 -19.54 -13.83 -4.96
CA THR A 608 -18.86 -12.74 -5.68
C THR A 608 -18.48 -11.57 -4.74
N MET A 609 -19.33 -11.26 -3.74
CA MET A 609 -19.01 -10.28 -2.70
C MET A 609 -17.94 -10.79 -1.72
N MET A 610 -17.86 -12.10 -1.45
CA MET A 610 -16.78 -12.71 -0.64
C MET A 610 -15.43 -12.53 -1.32
N ASP A 611 -15.34 -12.85 -2.60
CA ASP A 611 -14.17 -12.63 -3.45
C ASP A 611 -13.72 -11.16 -3.46
N ALA A 612 -14.69 -10.23 -3.53
CA ALA A 612 -14.42 -8.79 -3.49
C ALA A 612 -13.98 -8.31 -2.10
N ALA A 613 -14.54 -8.85 -1.02
CA ALA A 613 -14.18 -8.52 0.36
C ALA A 613 -12.71 -8.88 0.65
N VAL A 614 -12.29 -10.10 0.27
CA VAL A 614 -10.91 -10.57 0.48
C VAL A 614 -9.91 -9.75 -0.36
N ARG A 615 -10.21 -9.46 -1.65
CA ARG A 615 -9.36 -8.59 -2.47
C ARG A 615 -9.31 -7.13 -1.99
N GLY A 616 -10.39 -6.64 -1.39
CA GLY A 616 -10.50 -5.25 -0.91
C GLY A 616 -9.61 -4.91 0.28
N GLY A 617 -9.00 -5.90 0.94
CA GLY A 617 -8.03 -5.70 2.02
C GLY A 617 -8.60 -5.15 3.33
N HIS A 618 -9.86 -4.71 3.38
CA HIS A 618 -10.48 -4.26 4.62
C HIS A 618 -10.56 -5.39 5.67
N PRO A 619 -10.31 -5.11 6.96
CA PRO A 619 -10.40 -6.13 8.01
C PRO A 619 -11.82 -6.63 8.22
N THR A 620 -12.81 -5.75 8.01
CA THR A 620 -14.23 -6.01 8.26
C THR A 620 -15.05 -5.27 7.21
N VAL A 621 -16.03 -5.94 6.59
CA VAL A 621 -16.96 -5.34 5.62
C VAL A 621 -18.39 -5.84 5.84
N VAL A 622 -19.38 -4.99 5.53
CA VAL A 622 -20.79 -5.41 5.42
C VAL A 622 -21.07 -5.84 4.00
N ALA A 623 -21.51 -7.08 3.79
CA ALA A 623 -21.86 -7.62 2.48
C ALA A 623 -23.35 -7.98 2.45
N ALA A 624 -24.15 -7.11 1.84
CA ALA A 624 -25.60 -7.24 1.80
C ALA A 624 -26.20 -6.64 0.52
N ASN A 625 -27.33 -7.20 0.09
CA ASN A 625 -28.22 -6.55 -0.86
C ASN A 625 -29.03 -5.45 -0.13
N LEU A 626 -29.13 -4.26 -0.72
CA LEU A 626 -29.68 -3.07 -0.06
C LEU A 626 -30.65 -2.30 -0.97
N ASP A 627 -31.92 -2.23 -0.57
CA ASP A 627 -32.87 -1.28 -1.13
C ASP A 627 -32.60 0.13 -0.56
N LEU A 628 -31.95 0.96 -1.37
CA LEU A 628 -31.57 2.33 -1.00
C LEU A 628 -32.79 3.25 -0.76
N THR A 629 -33.99 2.86 -1.21
CA THR A 629 -35.23 3.62 -0.96
C THR A 629 -35.79 3.36 0.44
N ARG A 630 -35.48 2.20 1.05
CA ARG A 630 -35.98 1.75 2.36
C ARG A 630 -35.04 2.03 3.53
N LEU A 631 -33.93 2.74 3.30
CA LEU A 631 -32.91 3.00 4.34
C LEU A 631 -33.54 3.69 5.57
N PRO A 632 -33.31 3.17 6.80
CA PRO A 632 -33.76 3.80 8.04
C PRO A 632 -33.28 5.25 8.21
N GLY A 633 -34.06 6.07 8.92
CA GLY A 633 -33.71 7.47 9.21
C GLY A 633 -32.50 7.67 10.13
N ASP A 634 -31.88 6.58 10.61
CA ASP A 634 -30.70 6.61 11.47
C ASP A 634 -29.47 7.23 10.76
N PRO A 635 -28.70 8.12 11.45
CA PRO A 635 -27.53 8.78 10.87
C PRO A 635 -26.47 7.86 10.25
N LEU A 636 -26.36 6.60 10.70
CA LEU A 636 -25.46 5.58 10.18
C LEU A 636 -25.52 5.45 8.65
N TRP A 637 -26.72 5.60 8.06
CA TRP A 637 -26.99 5.41 6.64
C TRP A 637 -26.76 6.66 5.77
N ASN A 638 -26.51 7.82 6.36
CA ASN A 638 -26.53 9.10 5.63
C ASN A 638 -25.45 9.22 4.53
N ARG A 639 -24.37 8.44 4.59
CA ARG A 639 -23.34 8.38 3.52
C ARG A 639 -23.66 7.37 2.40
N LEU A 640 -24.75 6.60 2.53
CA LEU A 640 -25.24 5.66 1.51
C LEU A 640 -26.49 6.16 0.75
N ARG A 641 -27.18 7.17 1.28
CA ARG A 641 -28.32 7.81 0.62
C ARG A 641 -27.88 8.49 -0.69
N PRO A 642 -28.65 8.38 -1.79
CA PRO A 642 -28.36 9.11 -3.02
C PRO A 642 -28.32 10.63 -2.77
N SER A 643 -27.25 11.30 -3.18
CA SER A 643 -27.15 12.75 -3.10
C SER A 643 -27.99 13.41 -4.19
N SER A 644 -29.07 14.10 -3.81
CA SER A 644 -29.99 14.82 -4.73
C SER A 644 -29.35 15.98 -5.49
N GLN A 645 -28.05 16.23 -5.31
CA GLN A 645 -27.26 17.23 -6.03
C GLN A 645 -25.98 16.60 -6.58
N ARG A 646 -25.94 16.42 -7.90
CA ARG A 646 -24.71 16.35 -8.70
C ARG A 646 -24.94 17.18 -9.96
N PRO A 647 -24.10 18.18 -10.25
CA PRO A 647 -24.05 18.76 -11.59
C PRO A 647 -23.78 17.66 -12.61
N THR A 648 -24.47 17.68 -13.75
CA THR A 648 -24.32 16.68 -14.81
C THR A 648 -22.96 16.84 -15.51
N ALA A 649 -22.03 15.96 -15.17
CA ALA A 649 -20.74 15.86 -15.87
C ALA A 649 -20.95 15.33 -17.28
N VAL A 650 -20.92 16.21 -18.28
CA VAL A 650 -20.98 15.83 -19.70
C VAL A 650 -19.70 15.09 -20.08
N THR A 651 -19.85 13.85 -20.52
CA THR A 651 -18.78 12.94 -20.94
C THR A 651 -18.33 13.17 -22.38
N GLY A 652 -17.06 12.88 -22.68
CA GLY A 652 -16.66 12.51 -24.05
C GLY A 652 -15.63 13.39 -24.76
N VAL A 653 -15.20 14.52 -24.17
CA VAL A 653 -14.19 15.41 -24.78
C VAL A 653 -13.04 15.65 -23.80
N PRO A 654 -11.76 15.49 -24.20
CA PRO A 654 -10.59 15.80 -23.39
C PRO A 654 -10.61 17.22 -22.81
N LEU A 655 -9.95 17.41 -21.66
CA LEU A 655 -9.88 18.73 -21.01
C LEU A 655 -9.24 19.82 -21.91
N PRO A 656 -8.18 19.55 -22.71
CA PRO A 656 -7.58 20.56 -23.57
C PRO A 656 -8.55 21.12 -24.61
N ASP A 657 -9.25 20.26 -25.36
CA ASP A 657 -10.23 20.70 -26.38
C ASP A 657 -11.40 21.48 -25.76
N ARG A 658 -11.82 21.07 -24.55
CA ARG A 658 -12.84 21.79 -23.77
C ARG A 658 -12.37 23.15 -23.27
N LEU A 659 -11.08 23.37 -23.06
CA LEU A 659 -10.49 24.65 -22.70
C LEU A 659 -10.21 25.51 -23.95
N ALA A 660 -9.81 24.87 -25.06
CA ALA A 660 -9.65 25.48 -26.37
C ALA A 660 -10.92 26.19 -26.84
N ALA A 661 -12.07 25.50 -26.77
CA ALA A 661 -13.38 26.02 -27.19
C ALA A 661 -13.96 27.13 -26.28
N GLN A 662 -13.28 27.54 -25.20
CA GLN A 662 -13.73 28.61 -24.30
C GLN A 662 -13.12 29.97 -24.64
N SER A 663 -13.87 31.04 -24.37
CA SER A 663 -13.35 32.41 -24.45
C SER A 663 -12.20 32.62 -23.46
N PRO A 664 -11.22 33.50 -23.75
CA PRO A 664 -10.00 33.64 -22.94
C PRO A 664 -10.25 33.84 -21.44
N ALA A 665 -11.23 34.66 -21.08
CA ALA A 665 -11.61 34.89 -19.68
C ALA A 665 -12.13 33.62 -18.97
N ARG A 666 -12.94 32.79 -19.65
CA ARG A 666 -13.44 31.52 -19.10
C ARG A 666 -12.34 30.46 -19.06
N ARG A 667 -11.48 30.40 -20.09
CA ARG A 667 -10.30 29.52 -20.13
C ARG A 667 -9.36 29.80 -18.95
N HIS A 668 -9.04 31.08 -18.69
CA HIS A 668 -8.22 31.48 -17.54
C HIS A 668 -8.88 31.16 -16.19
N GLN A 669 -10.19 31.41 -16.05
CA GLN A 669 -10.93 31.02 -14.83
C GLN A 669 -10.91 29.50 -14.59
N ALA A 670 -11.08 28.70 -15.64
CA ALA A 670 -11.05 27.24 -15.55
C ALA A 670 -9.64 26.70 -15.25
N LEU A 671 -8.60 27.27 -15.85
CA LEU A 671 -7.20 26.96 -15.55
C LEU A 671 -6.80 27.39 -14.13
N LEU A 672 -7.27 28.55 -13.66
CA LEU A 672 -7.03 28.98 -12.28
C LEU A 672 -7.76 28.10 -11.26
N ALA A 673 -8.98 27.63 -11.57
CA ALA A 673 -9.67 26.64 -10.76
C ALA A 673 -8.89 25.30 -10.73
N LEU A 674 -8.36 24.84 -11.87
CA LEU A 674 -7.52 23.65 -11.96
C LEU A 674 -6.23 23.80 -11.14
N VAL A 675 -5.47 24.90 -11.30
CA VAL A 675 -4.23 25.14 -10.55
C VAL A 675 -4.51 25.21 -9.04
N ARG A 676 -5.58 25.88 -8.60
CA ARG A 676 -5.97 25.92 -7.18
C ARG A 676 -6.42 24.54 -6.67
N ALA A 677 -7.09 23.74 -7.49
CA ALA A 677 -7.48 22.37 -7.13
C ALA A 677 -6.27 21.45 -6.98
N GLU A 678 -5.36 21.41 -7.96
CA GLU A 678 -4.16 20.59 -7.89
C GLU A 678 -3.22 21.05 -6.76
N THR A 679 -3.08 22.36 -6.55
CA THR A 679 -2.36 22.94 -5.40
C THR A 679 -2.99 22.50 -4.08
N ALA A 680 -4.31 22.54 -3.95
CA ALA A 680 -5.00 22.07 -2.75
C ALA A 680 -4.85 20.56 -2.52
N VAL A 681 -4.84 19.73 -3.58
CA VAL A 681 -4.58 18.29 -3.44
C VAL A 681 -3.13 18.02 -3.00
N VAL A 682 -2.15 18.73 -3.57
CA VAL A 682 -0.72 18.65 -3.21
C VAL A 682 -0.48 19.09 -1.75
N LEU A 683 -1.10 20.18 -1.32
CA LEU A 683 -1.01 20.70 0.07
C LEU A 683 -1.97 19.99 1.06
N ALA A 684 -2.89 19.16 0.56
CA ALA A 684 -3.99 18.56 1.33
C ALA A 684 -4.94 19.58 2.01
N HIS A 685 -5.17 20.73 1.38
CA HIS A 685 -6.23 21.67 1.79
C HIS A 685 -7.62 21.07 1.51
N PRO A 686 -8.61 21.26 2.41
CA PRO A 686 -9.93 20.64 2.28
C PRO A 686 -10.83 21.30 1.21
N ALA A 687 -10.46 22.48 0.71
CA ALA A 687 -11.24 23.28 -0.23
C ALA A 687 -10.29 24.11 -1.14
N PRO A 688 -10.25 23.87 -2.46
CA PRO A 688 -9.47 24.65 -3.44
C PRO A 688 -9.69 26.16 -3.36
N GLU A 689 -10.89 26.56 -2.95
CA GLU A 689 -11.34 27.94 -2.82
C GLU A 689 -10.59 28.70 -1.70
N THR A 690 -9.91 27.98 -0.79
CA THR A 690 -9.07 28.55 0.28
C THR A 690 -7.62 28.84 -0.13
N ILE A 691 -7.17 28.35 -1.29
CA ILE A 691 -5.83 28.66 -1.82
C ILE A 691 -5.86 30.08 -2.39
N ASP A 692 -5.14 31.02 -1.80
CA ASP A 692 -5.00 32.37 -2.35
C ASP A 692 -4.35 32.31 -3.74
N ALA A 693 -4.96 32.97 -4.73
CA ALA A 693 -4.50 32.95 -6.11
C ALA A 693 -3.27 33.83 -6.36
N GLN A 694 -3.01 34.83 -5.52
CA GLN A 694 -1.90 35.79 -5.69
C GLN A 694 -0.73 35.53 -4.74
N ARG A 695 -0.89 34.67 -3.74
CA ARG A 695 0.17 34.29 -2.81
C ARG A 695 1.19 33.35 -3.47
N GLY A 696 2.46 33.49 -3.09
CA GLY A 696 3.55 32.64 -3.58
C GLY A 696 3.35 31.17 -3.20
N PHE A 697 3.69 30.25 -4.10
CA PHE A 697 3.62 28.81 -3.84
C PHE A 697 4.45 28.39 -2.61
N LEU A 698 5.63 28.97 -2.42
CA LEU A 698 6.46 28.76 -1.23
C LEU A 698 5.76 29.24 0.05
N ASP A 699 5.13 30.43 0.02
CA ASP A 699 4.38 30.97 1.15
C ASP A 699 3.08 30.19 1.43
N LEU A 700 2.53 29.50 0.44
CA LEU A 700 1.42 28.53 0.57
C LEU A 700 1.89 27.19 1.14
N GLY A 701 3.21 26.98 1.30
CA GLY A 701 3.80 25.79 1.90
C GLY A 701 4.25 24.72 0.90
N LEU A 702 4.45 25.06 -0.38
CA LEU A 702 5.19 24.19 -1.30
C LEU A 702 6.68 24.23 -1.00
N ASP A 703 7.32 23.09 -1.25
CA ASP A 703 8.75 22.86 -1.24
C ASP A 703 9.20 22.33 -2.62
N SER A 704 10.51 22.12 -2.81
CA SER A 704 11.07 21.62 -4.06
C SER A 704 10.55 20.24 -4.49
N LEU A 705 9.95 19.47 -3.57
CA LEU A 705 9.39 18.14 -3.83
C LEU A 705 7.95 18.25 -4.35
N THR A 706 7.13 19.06 -3.66
CA THR A 706 5.73 19.31 -3.95
C THR A 706 5.52 20.22 -5.15
N ALA A 707 6.49 21.09 -5.49
CA ALA A 707 6.54 21.78 -6.78
C ALA A 707 6.61 20.80 -7.96
N ILE A 708 7.40 19.73 -7.85
CA ILE A 708 7.48 18.67 -8.88
C ILE A 708 6.17 17.86 -8.94
N GLU A 709 5.55 17.56 -7.79
CA GLU A 709 4.21 16.92 -7.77
C GLU A 709 3.16 17.81 -8.47
N LEU A 710 3.11 19.11 -8.17
CA LEU A 710 2.17 20.06 -8.80
C LEU A 710 2.41 20.15 -10.32
N ARG A 711 3.66 20.29 -10.77
CA ARG A 711 4.03 20.28 -12.20
C ARG A 711 3.52 19.02 -12.90
N ASN A 712 3.79 17.84 -12.34
CA ASN A 712 3.40 16.57 -12.95
C ASN A 712 1.87 16.43 -13.07
N ARG A 713 1.14 16.83 -12.02
CA ARG A 713 -0.33 16.79 -12.00
C ARG A 713 -0.94 17.75 -13.03
N LEU A 714 -0.39 18.96 -13.17
CA LEU A 714 -0.83 19.92 -14.17
C LEU A 714 -0.51 19.46 -15.60
N ALA A 715 0.67 18.88 -15.84
CA ALA A 715 1.01 18.29 -17.14
C ALA A 715 0.07 17.13 -17.50
N ALA A 716 -0.24 16.24 -16.56
CA ALA A 716 -1.19 15.14 -16.77
C ALA A 716 -2.63 15.64 -17.01
N ALA A 717 -3.07 16.69 -16.31
CA ALA A 717 -4.41 17.25 -16.46
C ALA A 717 -4.60 18.07 -17.74
N THR A 718 -3.55 18.73 -18.24
CA THR A 718 -3.60 19.65 -19.40
C THR A 718 -2.99 19.09 -20.68
N GLY A 719 -2.24 18.00 -20.62
CA GLY A 719 -1.45 17.46 -21.75
C GLY A 719 -0.19 18.27 -22.10
N ILE A 720 -0.01 19.46 -21.50
CA ILE A 720 1.10 20.38 -21.81
C ILE A 720 2.40 19.86 -21.19
N ARG A 721 3.50 19.89 -21.94
CA ARG A 721 4.84 19.60 -21.43
C ARG A 721 5.38 20.81 -20.66
N LEU A 722 5.32 20.75 -19.33
CA LEU A 722 5.83 21.81 -18.45
C LEU A 722 7.32 21.60 -18.10
N PRO A 723 8.21 22.58 -18.35
CA PRO A 723 9.58 22.58 -17.86
C PRO A 723 9.73 22.34 -16.35
N ALA A 724 10.93 21.96 -15.91
CA ALA A 724 11.23 21.76 -14.48
C ALA A 724 11.18 23.05 -13.66
N THR A 725 11.40 24.20 -14.29
CA THR A 725 11.45 25.52 -13.65
C THR A 725 10.08 26.20 -13.52
N THR A 726 9.04 25.73 -14.23
CA THR A 726 7.77 26.46 -14.43
C THR A 726 7.06 26.93 -13.15
N ILE A 727 7.19 26.20 -12.03
CA ILE A 727 6.60 26.58 -10.73
C ILE A 727 7.39 27.72 -10.04
N PHE A 728 8.68 27.87 -10.38
CA PHE A 728 9.54 28.96 -9.93
C PHE A 728 9.45 30.17 -10.87
N ASP A 729 9.37 29.92 -12.20
CA ASP A 729 9.19 30.95 -13.23
C ASP A 729 7.84 31.68 -13.09
N HIS A 730 6.81 30.95 -12.62
CA HIS A 730 5.46 31.46 -12.39
C HIS A 730 5.01 31.18 -10.95
N PRO A 731 5.52 31.93 -9.95
CA PRO A 731 5.49 31.54 -8.54
C PRO A 731 4.14 31.67 -7.83
N THR A 732 3.04 32.00 -8.53
CA THR A 732 1.69 32.11 -7.96
C THR A 732 0.67 31.32 -8.78
N PRO A 733 -0.46 30.85 -8.18
CA PRO A 733 -1.52 30.17 -8.92
C PRO A 733 -2.07 30.99 -10.10
N HIS A 734 -2.13 32.32 -9.97
CA HIS A 734 -2.58 33.22 -11.04
C HIS A 734 -1.58 33.31 -12.20
N ALA A 735 -0.29 33.45 -11.90
CA ALA A 735 0.77 33.49 -12.92
C ALA A 735 0.84 32.17 -13.69
N LEU A 736 0.78 31.04 -12.97
CA LEU A 736 0.82 29.71 -13.58
C LEU A 736 -0.43 29.42 -14.44
N ALA A 737 -1.62 29.84 -14.00
CA ALA A 737 -2.84 29.73 -14.80
C ALA A 737 -2.80 30.60 -16.08
N ALA A 738 -2.17 31.77 -16.02
CA ALA A 738 -1.97 32.61 -17.20
C ALA A 738 -1.02 31.95 -18.19
N ARG A 739 0.13 31.42 -17.72
CA ARG A 739 1.08 30.70 -18.58
C ARG A 739 0.45 29.48 -19.26
N LEU A 740 -0.30 28.67 -18.52
CA LEU A 740 -1.02 27.53 -19.07
C LEU A 740 -2.05 27.94 -20.15
N ALA A 741 -2.59 29.17 -20.09
CA ALA A 741 -3.49 29.69 -21.12
C ALA A 741 -2.73 30.12 -22.40
N GLU A 742 -1.50 30.63 -22.27
CA GLU A 742 -0.61 30.94 -23.39
C GLU A 742 -0.18 29.65 -24.12
N ASP A 743 0.39 28.68 -23.39
CA ASP A 743 0.89 27.43 -23.95
C ASP A 743 -0.23 26.63 -24.65
N LEU A 744 -1.41 26.53 -24.03
CA LEU A 744 -2.59 25.89 -24.63
C LEU A 744 -3.14 26.64 -25.84
N THR A 745 -2.74 27.90 -26.08
CA THR A 745 -3.10 28.64 -27.30
C THR A 745 -2.06 28.44 -28.41
N ALA A 746 -0.78 28.31 -28.05
CA ALA A 746 0.31 28.06 -29.00
C ALA A 746 0.15 26.69 -29.70
N ASP A 747 -0.14 25.62 -28.96
CA ASP A 747 -0.36 24.28 -29.52
C ASP A 747 -1.56 24.24 -30.50
N LEU A 748 -2.61 25.02 -30.23
CA LEU A 748 -3.78 25.13 -31.12
C LEU A 748 -3.44 25.85 -32.43
N THR A 749 -2.54 26.83 -32.42
CA THR A 749 -2.06 27.47 -33.65
C THR A 749 -1.11 26.58 -34.46
N ALA A 750 -0.42 25.64 -33.82
CA ALA A 750 0.44 24.66 -34.50
C ALA A 750 -0.35 23.50 -35.14
N THR A 751 -1.48 23.10 -34.54
CA THR A 751 -2.28 21.93 -34.99
C THR A 751 -3.28 22.21 -36.12
N ALA A 752 -3.42 23.47 -36.56
CA ALA A 752 -4.40 23.88 -37.57
C ALA A 752 -3.94 23.77 -39.04
N ALA A 753 -2.72 23.28 -39.32
CA ALA A 753 -2.16 23.18 -40.67
C ALA A 753 -2.01 21.72 -41.16
N PRO A 754 -2.35 21.41 -42.43
CA PRO A 754 -2.21 20.05 -42.96
C PRO A 754 -0.72 19.69 -43.17
N PRO A 755 -0.25 18.53 -42.66
CA PRO A 755 1.16 18.16 -42.70
C PRO A 755 1.60 17.73 -44.12
N GLY A 756 2.07 18.70 -44.90
CA GLY A 756 2.64 18.46 -46.24
C GLY A 756 3.03 19.73 -47.00
N VAL A 757 2.31 20.83 -46.82
CA VAL A 757 2.63 22.13 -47.47
C VAL A 757 3.84 22.80 -46.82
N ASP A 758 3.97 22.65 -45.49
CA ASP A 758 4.86 23.47 -44.67
C ASP A 758 6.34 23.38 -45.06
N VAL A 759 6.83 22.19 -45.41
CA VAL A 759 8.25 21.96 -45.74
C VAL A 759 8.67 22.74 -46.99
N LEU A 760 7.82 22.81 -48.01
CA LEU A 760 8.12 23.56 -49.23
C LEU A 760 8.14 25.07 -48.94
N THR A 761 7.14 25.58 -48.21
CA THR A 761 7.10 27.00 -47.83
C THR A 761 8.29 27.40 -46.93
N ARG A 762 8.78 26.50 -46.06
CA ARG A 762 10.02 26.71 -45.29
C ARG A 762 11.27 26.70 -46.17
N ILE A 763 11.31 25.89 -47.23
CA ILE A 763 12.40 25.91 -48.23
C ILE A 763 12.39 27.22 -49.03
N ASP A 764 11.22 27.68 -49.48
CA ASP A 764 11.07 28.97 -50.18
C ASP A 764 11.52 30.15 -49.29
N GLN A 765 11.12 30.14 -48.02
CA GLN A 765 11.55 31.13 -47.01
C GLN A 765 13.06 31.08 -46.75
N LEU A 766 13.65 29.89 -46.67
CA LEU A 766 15.10 29.72 -46.50
C LEU A 766 15.86 30.21 -47.74
N GLN A 767 15.36 29.94 -48.94
CA GLN A 767 15.94 30.42 -50.19
C GLN A 767 15.89 31.95 -50.30
N ALA A 768 14.77 32.56 -49.90
CA ALA A 768 14.63 34.02 -49.83
C ALA A 768 15.57 34.65 -48.78
N ALA A 769 15.74 34.02 -47.60
CA ALA A 769 16.66 34.49 -46.58
C ALA A 769 18.14 34.39 -47.01
N LEU A 770 18.53 33.28 -47.67
CA LEU A 770 19.90 33.08 -48.16
C LEU A 770 20.25 34.02 -49.32
N ALA A 771 19.29 34.47 -50.12
CA ALA A 771 19.51 35.45 -51.18
C ALA A 771 19.92 36.85 -50.67
N GLY A 772 19.75 37.15 -49.38
CA GLY A 772 20.19 38.38 -48.73
C GLY A 772 21.23 38.19 -47.61
N ALA A 773 21.77 36.98 -47.45
CA ALA A 773 22.70 36.63 -46.37
C ALA A 773 24.17 36.88 -46.75
N ASP A 774 25.05 37.00 -45.75
CA ASP A 774 26.50 37.09 -45.99
C ASP A 774 27.12 35.75 -46.42
N GLU A 775 28.30 35.84 -47.02
CA GLU A 775 28.99 34.70 -47.62
C GLU A 775 29.42 33.63 -46.60
N ALA A 776 29.61 34.00 -45.33
CA ALA A 776 29.89 33.04 -44.25
C ALA A 776 28.64 32.24 -43.87
N THR A 777 27.51 32.94 -43.74
CA THR A 777 26.18 32.38 -43.46
C THR A 777 25.73 31.43 -44.58
N VAL A 778 25.92 31.82 -45.85
CA VAL A 778 25.60 30.97 -47.01
C VAL A 778 26.44 29.68 -47.04
N ARG A 779 27.74 29.75 -46.72
CA ARG A 779 28.61 28.56 -46.63
C ARG A 779 28.15 27.57 -45.55
N GLU A 780 27.89 28.04 -44.33
CA GLU A 780 27.43 27.18 -43.23
C GLU A 780 26.03 26.61 -43.48
N ALA A 781 25.13 27.39 -44.09
CA ALA A 781 23.82 26.90 -44.50
C ALA A 781 23.92 25.81 -45.59
N THR A 782 24.81 25.97 -46.57
CA THR A 782 25.05 24.96 -47.62
C THR A 782 25.57 23.65 -47.02
N ARG A 783 26.52 23.71 -46.06
CA ARG A 783 27.01 22.52 -45.35
C ARG A 783 25.88 21.76 -44.65
N ARG A 784 25.04 22.47 -43.87
CA ARG A 784 23.91 21.85 -43.16
C ARG A 784 22.83 21.32 -44.09
N LEU A 785 22.58 21.96 -45.23
CA LEU A 785 21.65 21.46 -46.26
C LEU A 785 22.16 20.17 -46.93
N GLN A 786 23.46 20.07 -47.18
CA GLN A 786 24.07 18.83 -47.70
C GLN A 786 23.96 17.68 -46.68
N GLU A 787 24.18 17.96 -45.39
CA GLU A 787 23.98 16.99 -44.30
C GLU A 787 22.51 16.54 -44.18
N LEU A 788 21.56 17.48 -44.30
CA LEU A 788 20.12 17.19 -44.28
C LEU A 788 19.69 16.34 -45.49
N ILE A 789 20.19 16.64 -46.69
CA ILE A 789 19.95 15.85 -47.90
C ILE A 789 20.51 14.44 -47.73
N GLY A 790 21.73 14.29 -47.20
CA GLY A 790 22.32 12.99 -46.89
C GLY A 790 21.46 12.14 -45.94
N ALA A 791 20.89 12.77 -44.91
CA ALA A 791 19.99 12.10 -43.96
C ALA A 791 18.63 11.70 -44.57
N VAL A 792 18.11 12.46 -45.55
CA VAL A 792 16.82 12.19 -46.21
C VAL A 792 16.94 11.20 -47.38
N SER A 793 18.07 11.20 -48.09
CA SER A 793 18.34 10.31 -49.24
C SER A 793 18.85 8.91 -48.85
N GLY A 794 19.08 8.63 -47.57
CA GLY A 794 19.44 7.30 -47.08
C GLY A 794 18.39 6.22 -47.40
N PRO A 795 18.78 4.96 -47.66
CA PRO A 795 17.89 3.92 -48.15
C PRO A 795 16.84 3.50 -47.11
N ARG A 796 15.61 4.03 -47.23
CA ARG A 796 14.44 3.59 -46.47
C ARG A 796 14.09 2.14 -46.85
N ALA A 797 14.27 1.20 -45.92
CA ALA A 797 13.93 -0.22 -46.08
C ALA A 797 12.40 -0.45 -46.13
N ASN A 798 11.77 -0.12 -47.26
CA ASN A 798 10.32 -0.13 -47.42
C ASN A 798 9.79 -1.51 -47.86
N GLY A 799 9.75 -2.45 -46.91
CA GLY A 799 9.41 -3.85 -47.16
C GLY A 799 7.92 -4.15 -47.36
N ALA A 800 7.29 -3.65 -48.45
CA ALA A 800 5.98 -4.15 -48.90
C ALA A 800 5.64 -3.77 -50.36
N ARG A 801 5.40 -4.79 -51.22
CA ARG A 801 4.10 -5.02 -51.90
C ARG A 801 4.13 -6.18 -52.90
N GLN A 802 2.94 -6.76 -53.12
CA GLN A 802 2.65 -7.81 -54.10
C GLN A 802 2.94 -7.34 -55.54
N ARG A 803 3.18 -8.27 -56.46
CA ARG A 803 3.06 -8.03 -57.92
C ARG A 803 1.76 -8.64 -58.47
N PRO A 804 1.17 -8.09 -59.55
CA PRO A 804 -0.11 -8.56 -60.09
C PRO A 804 0.05 -9.73 -61.09
N TRP A 805 -1.06 -10.39 -61.42
CA TRP A 805 -1.15 -11.48 -62.39
C TRP A 805 -1.85 -11.03 -63.69
N SER A 806 -1.31 -11.45 -64.84
CA SER A 806 -2.01 -11.58 -66.12
C SER A 806 -1.51 -12.83 -66.91
N PRO A 807 -2.34 -13.45 -67.79
CA PRO A 807 -2.06 -14.68 -68.56
C PRO A 807 -1.36 -14.43 -69.93
N PRO A 808 -1.13 -15.41 -70.86
CA PRO A 808 -1.46 -16.86 -70.90
C PRO A 808 -0.17 -17.74 -70.80
N PRO A 809 0.16 -18.84 -71.56
CA PRO A 809 -0.40 -19.52 -72.77
C PRO A 809 -1.24 -20.80 -72.51
N PRO A 810 -1.79 -21.50 -73.54
CA PRO A 810 -2.59 -22.73 -73.38
C PRO A 810 -1.86 -24.06 -73.77
N ARG A 811 -2.51 -25.20 -73.44
CA ARG A 811 -2.12 -26.63 -73.67
C ARG A 811 -1.06 -27.16 -72.67
N SER A 812 -1.08 -28.42 -72.19
CA SER A 812 -2.08 -29.51 -72.28
C SER A 812 -1.73 -30.68 -71.32
N CYS A 813 -2.69 -31.58 -71.08
CA CYS A 813 -2.55 -32.97 -70.59
C CYS A 813 -2.28 -33.25 -69.09
N TRP A 814 -3.23 -34.01 -68.52
CA TRP A 814 -3.09 -35.02 -67.46
C TRP A 814 -2.04 -36.11 -67.86
N PRO A 815 -1.42 -36.92 -66.94
CA PRO A 815 -2.17 -37.78 -66.02
C PRO A 815 -1.58 -38.19 -64.64
N LEU A 816 -2.52 -38.64 -63.78
CA LEU A 816 -2.50 -39.77 -62.83
C LEU A 816 -1.16 -40.44 -62.42
N SER A 817 -0.85 -40.41 -61.12
CA SER A 817 -0.66 -41.59 -60.23
C SER A 817 -0.39 -41.07 -58.79
N THR A 818 -1.08 -41.42 -57.69
CA THR A 818 -1.61 -42.67 -57.09
C THR A 818 -0.58 -43.54 -56.36
N VAL A 819 -0.87 -43.81 -55.07
CA VAL A 819 -0.23 -44.80 -54.16
C VAL A 819 1.17 -44.38 -53.65
N ASN A 820 1.48 -44.43 -52.35
CA ASN A 820 0.73 -44.91 -51.17
C ASN A 820 0.83 -43.90 -50.01
#